data_AF-A0A174F0F3-F1
#
_entry.id   AF-A0A174F0F3-F1
#
_cell.length_a   1.000
_cell.length_b   1.000
_cell.length_c   1.000
_cell.angle_alpha   90.00
_cell.angle_beta   90.00
_cell.angle_gamma   90.00
#
_symmetry.space_group_name_H-M   'P 1'
#
loop_
_entity.id
_entity.type
_entity.pdbx_description
1 polymer ?
#
loop_
_entity_poly.entity_id
_entity_poly.type
_entity_poly.pdbx_seq_one_letter_code
_entity_poly.pdbx_strand_id
1 'polypeptide(L)'
;MNAFDRYAPFIQDFIYSHDWESLRSIQVAAADAIFNTQDNVLLTASTASGKTEAAFFPILTEFWENPPASVGALYIGPLKALINDQFVRLNDLCEEADIPVWHWHGDVSQSHKAKLIKKPSGILQITPESLEALLIHKHMAIPRMFCDLRYVVIDEVHSLMRGDRGGQTLCLIERLSRMAGVQPRRIGLSATIGDPGRTGAFLSQGTGRDCVIPRFEEPRRVWRISMEHFYNSGPQAQQRGFMGTDPQEAEVLACERIEAAAPAALPASEQDMRHSGQLTQEERRQRRERARGKAAPKDSRTSSAPEGEVDIPRAPEQALLNPTDTAPENADPGMGYIFEHTRGRKCLVFANSREEAEAVCSMLRSYCESRHEPDRFLIHHGNLSASLRETAEELMRDEEQAQTTVTTSTLELGIDIGRLERAFQIDAPFTVSSFLQRMGRTGRRDLPPEMWFVMREEEPEPRTMMPETIPWKLLQGIALVQLYREEKWVEPPELDRLPYSLLYHQTMSTLASTGELTPAELAQRVLTLSYFHRISADDYRVLLRHLIKIDHIQVTEGGGLIVGLAGERIINNFKFYAVFQENEEFTVRSESAELGTIVNPPPPGERIAIAGHCWIVEEVDWKRHTVFATQVKGRVPAYFGDCPGDINTHVLERMRKALNEHAAYPYLMGNARARLAQARHTAEISGAGTKPLINLGGDTWVLFPWLGSYAFLALERMLKIKCVAELGLRGLDPSRPYFMQFKMKADEETFFEVLAAEAEKDFDPIELVYPGEVPYFDRYDEFVPEELVRKGFAEGVLDIEGMKQRVLDWRDHA
;
A
#
# COMPACT_ATOMS: atom_id res chain seq x y z
N MET A 1 2.15 28.39 -25.52
CA MET A 1 1.59 27.45 -26.50
C MET A 1 0.70 26.49 -25.72
N ASN A 2 -0.50 26.18 -26.17
CA ASN A 2 -1.35 25.22 -25.44
C ASN A 2 -0.69 23.83 -25.51
N ALA A 3 -0.77 23.02 -24.45
CA ALA A 3 -0.16 21.69 -24.42
C ALA A 3 -0.67 20.81 -25.58
N PHE A 4 -1.96 20.94 -25.91
CA PHE A 4 -2.59 20.27 -27.03
C PHE A 4 -1.91 20.57 -28.37
N ASP A 5 -1.62 21.85 -28.65
CA ASP A 5 -1.00 22.29 -29.91
C ASP A 5 0.43 21.76 -30.08
N ARG A 6 1.10 21.38 -28.98
CA ARG A 6 2.46 20.83 -29.01
C ARG A 6 2.49 19.34 -29.35
N TYR A 7 1.39 18.61 -29.09
CA TYR A 7 1.33 17.16 -29.33
C TYR A 7 1.36 16.81 -30.82
N ALA A 8 1.88 15.63 -31.14
CA ALA A 8 1.89 15.10 -32.50
C ALA A 8 0.45 14.91 -33.04
N PRO A 9 0.25 15.01 -34.37
CA PRO A 9 -1.09 14.93 -34.98
C PRO A 9 -1.91 13.70 -34.57
N PHE A 10 -1.32 12.50 -34.57
CA PHE A 10 -2.03 11.26 -34.19
C PHE A 10 -2.52 11.27 -32.74
N ILE A 11 -1.85 12.00 -31.83
CA ILE A 11 -2.30 12.15 -30.43
C ILE A 11 -3.48 13.11 -30.38
N GLN A 12 -3.46 14.18 -31.18
CA GLN A 12 -4.59 15.09 -31.31
C GLN A 12 -5.82 14.34 -31.86
N ASP A 13 -5.63 13.51 -32.89
CA ASP A 13 -6.67 12.67 -33.48
C ASP A 13 -7.18 11.60 -32.49
N PHE A 14 -6.29 11.00 -31.70
CA PHE A 14 -6.66 10.12 -30.59
C PHE A 14 -7.55 10.82 -29.56
N ILE A 15 -7.18 12.04 -29.12
CA ILE A 15 -7.97 12.84 -28.17
C ILE A 15 -9.35 13.15 -28.75
N TYR A 16 -9.43 13.52 -30.03
CA TYR A 16 -10.71 13.79 -30.70
C TYR A 16 -11.59 12.54 -30.86
N SER A 17 -11.01 11.42 -31.29
CA SER A 17 -11.75 10.16 -31.50
C SER A 17 -12.30 9.54 -30.21
N HIS A 18 -11.72 9.89 -29.06
CA HIS A 18 -12.20 9.46 -27.74
C HIS A 18 -13.16 10.46 -27.08
N ASP A 19 -13.62 11.49 -27.82
CA ASP A 19 -14.54 12.53 -27.37
C ASP A 19 -14.05 13.30 -26.12
N TRP A 20 -12.74 13.60 -26.05
CA TRP A 20 -12.19 14.39 -24.94
C TRP A 20 -12.37 15.89 -25.22
N GLU A 21 -13.26 16.53 -24.47
CA GLU A 21 -13.52 17.98 -24.60
C GLU A 21 -12.34 18.86 -24.15
N SER A 22 -11.51 18.36 -23.22
CA SER A 22 -10.34 19.07 -22.70
C SER A 22 -9.32 18.12 -22.07
N LEU A 23 -8.05 18.56 -22.05
CA LEU A 23 -6.99 17.89 -21.30
C LEU A 23 -7.17 18.11 -19.81
N ARG A 24 -6.92 17.06 -19.03
CA ARG A 24 -6.95 17.13 -17.57
C ARG A 24 -5.77 17.96 -17.06
N SER A 25 -5.93 18.59 -15.89
CA SER A 25 -4.90 19.46 -15.30
C SER A 25 -3.55 18.76 -15.12
N ILE A 26 -3.55 17.47 -14.73
CA ILE A 26 -2.34 16.65 -14.67
C ILE A 26 -1.67 16.44 -16.04
N GLN A 27 -2.43 16.26 -17.11
CA GLN A 27 -1.89 16.04 -18.46
C GLN A 27 -1.23 17.32 -18.98
N VAL A 28 -1.84 18.47 -18.72
CA VAL A 28 -1.25 19.79 -19.06
C VAL A 28 0.02 20.05 -18.26
N ALA A 29 0.00 19.80 -16.95
CA ALA A 29 1.14 20.00 -16.08
C ALA A 29 2.31 19.05 -16.41
N ALA A 30 2.00 17.79 -16.77
CA ALA A 30 2.99 16.83 -17.22
C ALA A 30 3.60 17.22 -18.56
N ALA A 31 2.80 17.70 -19.52
CA ALA A 31 3.31 18.19 -20.80
C ALA A 31 4.29 19.34 -20.62
N ASP A 32 3.95 20.32 -19.77
CA ASP A 32 4.84 21.44 -19.45
C ASP A 32 6.16 20.96 -18.83
N ALA A 33 6.09 20.10 -17.82
CA ALA A 33 7.29 19.55 -17.17
C ALA A 33 8.14 18.70 -18.13
N ILE A 34 7.51 17.88 -18.99
CA ILE A 34 8.25 16.98 -19.88
C ILE A 34 8.88 17.75 -21.04
N PHE A 35 8.16 18.67 -21.68
CA PHE A 35 8.72 19.43 -22.81
C PHE A 35 9.72 20.52 -22.42
N ASN A 36 9.54 21.16 -21.25
CA ASN A 36 10.31 22.37 -20.90
C ASN A 36 11.44 22.12 -19.90
N THR A 37 11.58 20.91 -19.34
CA THR A 37 12.68 20.56 -18.42
C THR A 37 13.36 19.25 -18.81
N GLN A 38 14.55 19.01 -18.27
CA GLN A 38 15.29 17.75 -18.41
C GLN A 38 15.30 16.93 -17.11
N ASP A 39 14.68 17.44 -16.05
CA ASP A 39 14.62 16.84 -14.72
C ASP A 39 13.68 15.63 -14.71
N ASN A 40 13.89 14.69 -13.80
CA ASN A 40 12.93 13.60 -13.59
C ASN A 40 11.55 14.17 -13.24
N VAL A 41 10.48 13.42 -13.49
CA VAL A 41 9.12 13.89 -13.22
C VAL A 41 8.40 12.89 -12.34
N LEU A 42 7.75 13.37 -11.27
CA LEU A 42 6.86 12.56 -10.46
C LEU A 42 5.42 13.09 -10.62
N LEU A 43 4.57 12.26 -11.21
CA LEU A 43 3.15 12.54 -11.40
C LEU A 43 2.34 11.86 -10.29
N THR A 44 1.94 12.64 -9.28
CA THR A 44 1.07 12.20 -8.18
C THR A 44 -0.37 12.64 -8.44
N ALA A 45 -1.26 11.68 -8.67
CA ALA A 45 -2.69 11.94 -8.75
C ALA A 45 -3.49 10.71 -8.36
N SER A 46 -4.76 10.95 -8.01
CA SER A 46 -5.73 9.87 -7.80
C SER A 46 -5.76 8.86 -8.97
N THR A 47 -6.20 7.63 -8.69
CA THR A 47 -6.47 6.62 -9.73
C THR A 47 -7.51 7.13 -10.73
N ALA A 48 -7.44 6.61 -11.95
CA ALA A 48 -8.27 7.03 -13.09
C ALA A 48 -8.15 8.53 -13.46
N SER A 49 -7.04 9.21 -13.11
CA SER A 49 -6.78 10.61 -13.48
C SER A 49 -6.12 10.80 -14.85
N GLY A 50 -5.71 9.72 -15.53
CA GLY A 50 -5.05 9.77 -16.84
C GLY A 50 -3.53 9.95 -16.76
N LYS A 51 -2.90 9.39 -15.71
CA LYS A 51 -1.44 9.47 -15.49
C LYS A 51 -0.62 8.87 -16.63
N THR A 52 -1.08 7.74 -17.18
CA THR A 52 -0.41 7.07 -18.30
C THR A 52 -0.31 8.03 -19.49
N GLU A 53 -1.42 8.62 -19.94
CA GLU A 53 -1.41 9.58 -21.06
C GLU A 53 -0.63 10.85 -20.73
N ALA A 54 -0.72 11.32 -19.47
CA ALA A 54 0.05 12.48 -19.02
C ALA A 54 1.57 12.28 -19.23
N ALA A 55 2.08 11.06 -19.04
CA ALA A 55 3.47 10.73 -19.32
C ALA A 55 3.72 10.39 -20.80
N PHE A 56 2.88 9.57 -21.42
CA PHE A 56 3.16 9.04 -22.75
C PHE A 56 2.87 10.01 -23.89
N PHE A 57 1.88 10.90 -23.80
CA PHE A 57 1.61 11.87 -24.88
C PHE A 57 2.85 12.71 -25.26
N PRO A 58 3.57 13.34 -24.31
CA PRO A 58 4.79 14.06 -24.65
C PRO A 58 5.93 13.14 -25.11
N ILE A 59 6.13 11.96 -24.50
CA ILE A 59 7.15 10.99 -24.92
C ILE A 59 6.92 10.54 -26.39
N LEU A 60 5.68 10.19 -26.71
CA LEU A 60 5.27 9.73 -28.02
C LEU A 60 5.36 10.85 -29.07
N THR A 61 5.07 12.09 -28.67
CA THR A 61 5.31 13.26 -29.53
C THR A 61 6.79 13.35 -29.91
N GLU A 62 7.70 13.22 -28.95
CA GLU A 62 9.14 13.25 -29.23
C GLU A 62 9.62 12.06 -30.07
N PHE A 63 9.01 10.87 -29.91
CA PHE A 63 9.33 9.70 -30.74
C PHE A 63 8.83 9.87 -32.17
N TRP A 64 7.68 10.51 -32.36
CA TRP A 64 7.16 10.82 -33.69
C TRP A 64 8.04 11.87 -34.40
N GLU A 65 8.49 12.89 -33.68
CA GLU A 65 9.39 13.92 -34.23
C GLU A 65 10.81 13.39 -34.50
N ASN A 66 11.32 12.53 -33.63
CA ASN A 66 12.65 11.96 -33.73
C ASN A 66 12.63 10.48 -33.29
N PRO A 67 12.34 9.54 -34.20
CA PRO A 67 12.23 8.11 -33.89
C PRO A 67 13.48 7.55 -33.20
N PRO A 68 13.34 6.76 -32.12
CA PRO A 68 14.49 6.18 -31.44
C PRO A 68 15.18 5.10 -32.27
N ALA A 69 16.52 5.03 -32.16
CA ALA A 69 17.33 4.04 -32.87
C ALA A 69 17.22 2.62 -32.27
N SER A 70 16.76 2.52 -31.03
CA SER A 70 16.51 1.29 -30.29
C SER A 70 15.17 1.39 -29.52
N VAL A 71 14.98 0.60 -28.46
CA VAL A 71 13.90 0.89 -27.49
C VAL A 71 14.15 2.28 -26.91
N GLY A 72 13.18 3.19 -27.07
CA GLY A 72 13.27 4.58 -26.66
C GLY A 72 12.71 4.83 -25.26
N ALA A 73 11.72 4.03 -24.83
CA ALA A 73 11.13 4.11 -23.50
C ALA A 73 11.00 2.71 -22.87
N LEU A 74 11.35 2.63 -21.59
CA LEU A 74 11.13 1.47 -20.75
C LEU A 74 10.02 1.78 -19.75
N TYR A 75 8.95 1.02 -19.78
CA TYR A 75 7.86 1.07 -18.81
C TYR A 75 8.01 -0.07 -17.81
N ILE A 76 8.09 0.25 -16.53
CA ILE A 76 8.22 -0.70 -15.44
C ILE A 76 6.93 -0.69 -14.62
N GLY A 77 6.21 -1.81 -14.61
CA GLY A 77 5.00 -2.01 -13.83
C GLY A 77 5.19 -3.07 -12.72
N PRO A 78 4.59 -2.91 -11.53
CA PRO A 78 4.72 -3.87 -10.44
C PRO A 78 4.02 -5.21 -10.71
N LEU A 79 3.07 -5.30 -11.64
CA LEU A 79 2.28 -6.52 -11.85
C LEU A 79 2.22 -6.89 -13.33
N LYS A 80 2.24 -8.20 -13.60
CA LYS A 80 2.05 -8.71 -14.97
C LYS A 80 0.69 -8.31 -15.55
N ALA A 81 -0.37 -8.36 -14.74
CA ALA A 81 -1.72 -7.96 -15.16
C ALA A 81 -1.76 -6.48 -15.57
N LEU A 82 -1.09 -5.60 -14.83
CA LEU A 82 -0.95 -4.19 -15.19
C LEU A 82 -0.17 -4.00 -16.51
N ILE A 83 0.89 -4.79 -16.73
CA ILE A 83 1.63 -4.77 -18.00
C ILE A 83 0.73 -5.16 -19.18
N ASN A 84 -0.09 -6.21 -19.03
CA ASN A 84 -1.01 -6.64 -20.08
C ASN A 84 -2.08 -5.58 -20.38
N ASP A 85 -2.64 -4.99 -19.34
CA ASP A 85 -3.63 -3.91 -19.44
C ASP A 85 -3.08 -2.69 -20.19
N GLN A 86 -1.90 -2.19 -19.77
CA GLN A 86 -1.24 -1.07 -20.43
C GLN A 86 -0.68 -1.42 -21.81
N PHE A 87 -0.41 -2.71 -22.08
CA PHE A 87 -0.05 -3.18 -23.42
C PHE A 87 -1.16 -2.96 -24.43
N VAL A 88 -2.39 -3.37 -24.12
CA VAL A 88 -3.54 -3.14 -25.01
C VAL A 88 -3.74 -1.64 -25.24
N ARG A 89 -3.81 -0.86 -24.16
CA ARG A 89 -4.07 0.58 -24.21
C ARG A 89 -3.01 1.37 -24.99
N LEU A 90 -1.72 1.10 -24.76
CA LEU A 90 -0.65 1.80 -25.47
C LEU A 90 -0.51 1.32 -26.90
N ASN A 91 -0.79 0.04 -27.18
CA ASN A 91 -0.73 -0.49 -28.54
C ASN A 91 -1.75 0.21 -29.45
N ASP A 92 -2.99 0.40 -28.97
CA ASP A 92 -4.04 1.10 -29.71
C ASP A 92 -3.67 2.57 -29.97
N LEU A 93 -3.11 3.26 -28.97
CA LEU A 93 -2.63 4.65 -29.11
C LEU A 93 -1.46 4.79 -30.11
N CYS A 94 -0.58 3.79 -30.18
CA CYS A 94 0.65 3.84 -30.97
C CYS A 94 0.50 3.30 -32.39
N GLU A 95 -0.61 2.63 -32.70
CA GLU A 95 -0.84 1.96 -33.98
C GLU A 95 -0.75 2.92 -35.17
N GLU A 96 -1.38 4.10 -35.07
CA GLU A 96 -1.41 5.10 -36.15
C GLU A 96 -0.02 5.72 -36.43
N ALA A 97 0.87 5.73 -35.44
CA ALA A 97 2.20 6.31 -35.56
C ALA A 97 3.30 5.29 -35.91
N ASP A 98 2.94 4.02 -36.14
CA ASP A 98 3.90 2.92 -36.35
C ASP A 98 4.94 2.79 -35.21
N ILE A 99 4.58 3.16 -33.98
CA ILE A 99 5.46 3.06 -32.80
C ILE A 99 5.26 1.69 -32.14
N PRO A 100 6.23 0.76 -32.19
CA PRO A 100 6.01 -0.58 -31.67
C PRO A 100 5.90 -0.58 -30.14
N VAL A 101 4.93 -1.31 -29.61
CA VAL A 101 4.80 -1.55 -28.17
C VAL A 101 5.08 -3.04 -27.90
N TRP A 102 5.82 -3.32 -26.84
CA TRP A 102 6.22 -4.67 -26.44
C TRP A 102 5.89 -4.91 -24.97
N HIS A 103 5.45 -6.10 -24.62
CA HIS A 103 5.33 -6.54 -23.23
C HIS A 103 6.28 -7.71 -22.95
N TRP A 104 6.87 -7.74 -21.76
CA TRP A 104 7.89 -8.72 -21.39
C TRP A 104 7.72 -9.15 -19.93
N HIS A 105 7.17 -10.35 -19.76
CA HIS A 105 7.12 -11.05 -18.46
C HIS A 105 7.16 -12.57 -18.67
N GLY A 106 7.11 -13.34 -17.57
CA GLY A 106 7.21 -14.80 -17.58
C GLY A 106 6.26 -15.52 -18.57
N ASP A 107 5.05 -15.00 -18.74
CA ASP A 107 3.99 -15.67 -19.50
C ASP A 107 4.02 -15.32 -21.01
N VAL A 108 4.86 -14.36 -21.41
CA VAL A 108 5.00 -13.94 -22.80
C VAL A 108 5.85 -14.93 -23.59
N SER A 109 5.35 -15.32 -24.76
CA SER A 109 6.02 -16.27 -25.65
C SER A 109 7.45 -15.84 -26.03
N GLN A 110 8.35 -16.83 -26.13
CA GLN A 110 9.74 -16.59 -26.54
C GLN A 110 9.84 -16.05 -27.97
N SER A 111 8.90 -16.40 -28.85
CA SER A 111 8.85 -15.89 -30.22
C SER A 111 8.55 -14.40 -30.27
N HIS A 112 7.65 -13.89 -29.40
CA HIS A 112 7.38 -12.46 -29.27
C HIS A 112 8.64 -11.72 -28.76
N LYS A 113 9.29 -12.23 -27.71
CA LYS A 113 10.55 -11.68 -27.16
C LYS A 113 11.68 -11.64 -28.20
N ALA A 114 11.81 -12.69 -29.01
CA ALA A 114 12.84 -12.77 -30.04
C ALA A 114 12.67 -11.71 -31.15
N LYS A 115 11.43 -11.31 -31.47
CA LYS A 115 11.16 -10.23 -32.44
C LYS A 115 11.75 -8.90 -31.95
N LEU A 116 11.53 -8.55 -30.69
CA LEU A 116 12.09 -7.35 -30.08
C LEU A 116 13.62 -7.36 -30.10
N ILE A 117 14.26 -8.47 -29.69
CA ILE A 117 15.73 -8.58 -29.71
C ILE A 117 16.29 -8.37 -31.13
N LYS A 118 15.59 -8.88 -32.15
CA LYS A 118 16.02 -8.78 -33.55
C LYS A 118 15.92 -7.34 -34.09
N LYS A 119 14.87 -6.61 -33.73
CA LYS A 119 14.63 -5.21 -34.15
C LYS A 119 14.14 -4.37 -32.97
N PRO A 120 15.04 -3.96 -32.06
CA PRO A 120 14.66 -3.18 -30.88
C PRO A 120 14.17 -1.80 -31.33
N SER A 121 12.93 -1.46 -30.97
CA SER A 121 12.31 -0.17 -31.31
C SER A 121 11.07 0.08 -30.45
N GLY A 122 10.74 1.36 -30.24
CA GLY A 122 9.51 1.77 -29.57
C GLY A 122 9.55 1.65 -28.04
N ILE A 123 8.49 1.10 -27.45
CA ILE A 123 8.26 1.05 -25.99
C ILE A 123 8.34 -0.41 -25.50
N LEU A 124 9.14 -0.67 -24.45
CA LEU A 124 9.15 -1.96 -23.77
C LEU A 124 8.49 -1.85 -22.39
N GLN A 125 7.46 -2.66 -22.15
CA GLN A 125 6.78 -2.82 -20.86
C GLN A 125 7.28 -4.09 -20.16
N ILE A 126 7.81 -3.96 -18.94
CA ILE A 126 8.47 -5.06 -18.23
C ILE A 126 8.21 -5.01 -16.71
N THR A 127 8.31 -6.14 -16.01
CA THR A 127 8.34 -6.16 -14.53
C THR A 127 9.79 -6.09 -14.01
N PRO A 128 10.05 -5.62 -12.77
CA PRO A 128 11.40 -5.62 -12.20
C PRO A 128 12.10 -6.97 -12.29
N GLU A 129 11.41 -8.06 -11.94
CA GLU A 129 11.96 -9.42 -11.96
C GLU A 129 12.33 -9.87 -13.39
N SER A 130 11.48 -9.49 -14.36
CA SER A 130 11.72 -9.82 -15.76
C SER A 130 12.87 -9.01 -16.35
N LEU A 131 13.10 -7.80 -15.84
CA LEU A 131 14.25 -6.96 -16.16
C LEU A 131 15.54 -7.55 -15.55
N GLU A 132 15.50 -8.04 -14.31
CA GLU A 132 16.63 -8.79 -13.72
C GLU A 132 17.01 -10.00 -14.57
N ALA A 133 16.04 -10.82 -14.95
CA ALA A 133 16.26 -11.97 -15.83
C ALA A 133 16.85 -11.55 -17.20
N LEU A 134 16.41 -10.41 -17.75
CA LEU A 134 16.96 -9.86 -18.99
C LEU A 134 18.43 -9.43 -18.81
N LEU A 135 18.76 -8.76 -17.72
CA LEU A 135 20.13 -8.31 -17.42
C LEU A 135 21.09 -9.48 -17.15
N ILE A 136 20.61 -10.61 -16.64
CA ILE A 136 21.45 -11.81 -16.43
C ILE A 136 21.63 -12.56 -17.75
N HIS A 137 20.53 -13.00 -18.37
CA HIS A 137 20.56 -13.95 -19.48
C HIS A 137 20.83 -13.33 -20.85
N LYS A 138 20.57 -12.03 -20.99
CA LYS A 138 20.64 -11.30 -22.28
C LYS A 138 21.54 -10.07 -22.18
N HIS A 139 22.49 -10.04 -21.24
CA HIS A 139 23.41 -8.93 -21.01
C HIS A 139 24.12 -8.45 -22.29
N MET A 140 24.52 -9.37 -23.18
CA MET A 140 25.15 -9.05 -24.48
C MET A 140 24.22 -8.33 -25.47
N ALA A 141 22.90 -8.46 -25.33
CA ALA A 141 21.94 -7.78 -26.20
C ALA A 141 21.60 -6.36 -25.70
N ILE A 142 21.87 -6.05 -24.42
CA ILE A 142 21.50 -4.78 -23.78
C ILE A 142 22.03 -3.55 -24.53
N PRO A 143 23.32 -3.47 -24.92
CA PRO A 143 23.82 -2.30 -25.64
C PRO A 143 23.09 -2.05 -26.96
N ARG A 144 22.67 -3.11 -27.65
CA ARG A 144 21.90 -2.97 -28.90
C ARG A 144 20.43 -2.65 -28.65
N MET A 145 19.84 -3.21 -27.59
CA MET A 145 18.42 -3.04 -27.29
C MET A 145 18.09 -1.64 -26.75
N PHE A 146 19.04 -0.99 -26.08
CA PHE A 146 18.79 0.23 -25.30
C PHE A 146 19.82 1.35 -25.54
N CYS A 147 20.58 1.35 -26.65
CA CYS A 147 21.58 2.39 -26.94
C CYS A 147 21.00 3.81 -27.11
N ASP A 148 19.70 3.94 -27.39
CA ASP A 148 18.96 5.20 -27.47
C ASP A 148 17.75 5.19 -26.51
N LEU A 149 17.92 4.62 -25.31
CA LEU A 149 16.90 4.67 -24.26
C LEU A 149 16.87 6.08 -23.65
N ARG A 150 15.76 6.78 -23.87
CA ARG A 150 15.56 8.18 -23.45
C ARG A 150 14.74 8.30 -22.18
N TYR A 151 13.77 7.40 -21.99
CA TYR A 151 12.82 7.45 -20.87
C TYR A 151 12.71 6.12 -20.12
N VAL A 152 12.57 6.22 -18.79
CA VAL A 152 12.12 5.12 -17.92
C VAL A 152 10.87 5.59 -17.19
N VAL A 153 9.72 5.02 -17.52
CA VAL A 153 8.46 5.24 -16.82
C VAL A 153 8.29 4.17 -15.76
N ILE A 154 8.15 4.56 -14.50
CA ILE A 154 7.91 3.65 -13.38
C ILE A 154 6.48 3.87 -12.93
N ASP A 155 5.60 2.90 -13.17
CA ASP A 155 4.21 2.98 -12.74
C ASP A 155 4.02 2.43 -11.32
N GLU A 156 3.01 2.96 -10.64
CA GLU A 156 2.68 2.67 -9.25
C GLU A 156 3.91 2.72 -8.32
N VAL A 157 4.69 3.82 -8.39
CA VAL A 157 5.94 3.99 -7.62
C VAL A 157 5.74 3.69 -6.14
N HIS A 158 4.62 4.13 -5.54
CA HIS A 158 4.29 3.85 -4.14
C HIS A 158 4.22 2.35 -3.80
N SER A 159 3.84 1.49 -4.74
CA SER A 159 3.80 0.04 -4.54
C SER A 159 5.20 -0.55 -4.49
N LEU A 160 6.11 -0.06 -5.34
CA LEU A 160 7.50 -0.49 -5.35
C LEU A 160 8.25 -0.01 -4.11
N MET A 161 7.87 1.12 -3.51
CA MET A 161 8.50 1.64 -2.29
C MET A 161 8.16 0.85 -1.02
N ARG A 162 7.25 -0.14 -1.07
CA ARG A 162 6.89 -0.99 0.07
C ARG A 162 7.83 -2.21 0.16
N GLY A 163 9.11 -1.97 0.40
CA GLY A 163 10.15 -2.99 0.61
C GLY A 163 11.25 -3.04 -0.47
N ASP A 164 12.03 -4.12 -0.49
CA ASP A 164 13.24 -4.27 -1.30
C ASP A 164 13.02 -4.21 -2.82
N ARG A 165 11.77 -4.40 -3.27
CA ARG A 165 11.41 -4.38 -4.69
C ARG A 165 11.68 -3.03 -5.36
N GLY A 166 11.50 -1.92 -4.62
CA GLY A 166 11.82 -0.57 -5.09
C GLY A 166 13.32 -0.38 -5.26
N GLY A 167 14.09 -0.81 -4.26
CA GLY A 167 15.55 -0.83 -4.33
C GLY A 167 16.08 -1.67 -5.48
N GLN A 168 15.51 -2.86 -5.69
CA GLN A 168 15.83 -3.71 -6.83
C GLN A 168 15.59 -2.96 -8.14
N THR A 169 14.43 -2.31 -8.29
CA THR A 169 14.08 -1.56 -9.50
C THR A 169 15.10 -0.46 -9.81
N LEU A 170 15.53 0.31 -8.80
CA LEU A 170 16.57 1.33 -8.98
C LEU A 170 17.92 0.72 -9.39
N CYS A 171 18.35 -0.34 -8.70
CA CYS A 171 19.58 -1.07 -9.03
C CYS A 171 19.56 -1.59 -10.47
N LEU A 172 18.42 -2.12 -10.92
CA LEU A 172 18.22 -2.60 -12.29
C LEU A 172 18.31 -1.47 -13.33
N ILE A 173 17.67 -0.34 -13.08
CA ILE A 173 17.72 0.82 -13.99
C ILE A 173 19.15 1.35 -14.10
N GLU A 174 19.88 1.43 -12.99
CA GLU A 174 21.27 1.87 -13.00
C GLU A 174 22.19 0.88 -13.74
N ARG A 175 22.05 -0.43 -13.47
CA ARG A 175 22.81 -1.47 -14.18
C ARG A 175 22.53 -1.44 -15.67
N LEU A 176 21.25 -1.35 -16.06
CA LEU A 176 20.83 -1.19 -17.45
C LEU A 176 21.48 0.04 -18.10
N SER A 177 21.41 1.19 -17.43
CA SER A 177 21.96 2.46 -17.90
C SER A 177 23.47 2.37 -18.13
N ARG A 178 24.21 1.77 -17.18
CA ARG A 178 25.66 1.53 -17.29
C ARG A 178 26.00 0.58 -18.46
N MET A 179 25.25 -0.50 -18.63
CA MET A 179 25.47 -1.48 -19.69
C MET A 179 25.14 -0.94 -21.09
N ALA A 180 24.10 -0.12 -21.21
CA ALA A 180 23.69 0.49 -22.46
C ALA A 180 24.43 1.79 -22.80
N GLY A 181 25.14 2.39 -21.82
CA GLY A 181 25.88 3.64 -22.02
C GLY A 181 24.98 4.87 -22.13
N VAL A 182 23.85 4.88 -21.42
CA VAL A 182 22.79 5.89 -21.52
C VAL A 182 22.42 6.42 -20.13
N GLN A 183 21.72 7.56 -20.09
CA GLN A 183 21.19 8.16 -18.87
C GLN A 183 19.72 8.58 -19.09
N PRO A 184 18.77 7.63 -19.10
CA PRO A 184 17.39 7.93 -19.40
C PRO A 184 16.75 8.78 -18.31
N ARG A 185 15.84 9.66 -18.71
CA ARG A 185 15.02 10.47 -17.80
C ARG A 185 13.96 9.58 -17.15
N ARG A 186 13.78 9.72 -15.84
CA ARG A 186 12.82 8.90 -15.09
C ARG A 186 11.51 9.65 -14.88
N ILE A 187 10.40 8.96 -15.13
CA ILE A 187 9.05 9.48 -14.90
C ILE A 187 8.33 8.51 -13.97
N GLY A 188 8.04 8.94 -12.75
CA GLY A 188 7.28 8.17 -11.77
C GLY A 188 5.80 8.48 -11.87
N LEU A 189 4.97 7.45 -11.95
CA LEU A 189 3.52 7.57 -11.85
C LEU A 189 3.09 7.00 -10.51
N SER A 190 2.26 7.73 -9.78
CA SER A 190 1.76 7.24 -8.50
C SER A 190 0.37 7.74 -8.17
N ALA A 191 -0.37 6.90 -7.44
CA ALA A 191 -1.46 7.36 -6.58
C ALA A 191 -0.98 8.39 -5.55
N THR A 192 -1.91 8.98 -4.79
CA THR A 192 -1.60 9.93 -3.71
C THR A 192 -0.56 9.34 -2.73
N ILE A 193 0.55 10.05 -2.55
CA ILE A 193 1.66 9.70 -1.65
C ILE A 193 1.75 10.74 -0.53
N GLY A 194 2.13 10.31 0.67
CA GLY A 194 2.28 11.19 1.83
C GLY A 194 3.43 12.18 1.71
N ASP A 195 4.55 11.74 1.16
CA ASP A 195 5.73 12.58 0.94
C ASP A 195 6.21 12.49 -0.53
N PRO A 196 5.61 13.29 -1.43
CA PRO A 196 6.06 13.37 -2.82
C PRO A 196 7.53 13.81 -2.95
N GLY A 197 8.05 14.59 -1.99
CA GLY A 197 9.43 15.06 -2.00
C GLY A 197 10.43 13.92 -1.83
N ARG A 198 10.23 13.07 -0.82
CA ARG A 198 11.04 11.84 -0.62
C ARG A 198 10.90 10.87 -1.78
N THR A 199 9.70 10.69 -2.34
CA THR A 199 9.53 9.85 -3.54
C THR A 199 10.23 10.45 -4.75
N GLY A 200 10.21 11.77 -4.92
CA GLY A 200 10.95 12.46 -5.98
C GLY A 200 12.46 12.28 -5.82
N ALA A 201 12.98 12.40 -4.60
CA ALA A 201 14.38 12.15 -4.29
C ALA A 201 14.78 10.70 -4.59
N PHE A 202 13.95 9.73 -4.19
CA PHE A 202 14.12 8.31 -4.53
C PHE A 202 14.18 8.09 -6.05
N LEU A 203 13.26 8.68 -6.81
CA LEU A 203 13.25 8.60 -8.28
C LEU A 203 14.54 9.18 -8.88
N SER A 204 15.07 10.25 -8.29
CA SER A 204 16.30 10.93 -8.75
C SER A 204 17.61 10.22 -8.40
N GLN A 205 17.61 9.24 -7.49
CA GLN A 205 18.84 8.58 -7.04
C GLN A 205 19.64 7.98 -8.21
N GLY A 206 20.93 8.31 -8.28
CA GLY A 206 21.83 7.82 -9.34
C GLY A 206 21.63 8.45 -10.73
N THR A 207 20.71 9.42 -10.90
CA THR A 207 20.48 10.08 -12.21
C THR A 207 21.29 11.35 -12.43
N GLY A 208 21.72 12.02 -11.35
CA GLY A 208 22.30 13.36 -11.43
C GLY A 208 21.30 14.47 -11.84
N ARG A 209 20.00 14.18 -11.82
CA ARG A 209 18.91 15.11 -12.15
C ARG A 209 18.03 15.36 -10.92
N ASP A 210 17.47 16.56 -10.83
CA ASP A 210 16.42 16.86 -9.87
C ASP A 210 15.09 16.19 -10.29
N CYS A 211 14.06 16.32 -9.46
CA CYS A 211 12.73 15.79 -9.74
C CYS A 211 11.68 16.90 -9.65
N VAL A 212 11.01 17.17 -10.77
CA VAL A 212 9.86 18.07 -10.83
C VAL A 212 8.61 17.31 -10.41
N ILE A 213 7.88 17.89 -9.47
CA ILE A 213 6.58 17.39 -9.00
C ILE A 213 5.54 18.44 -9.41
N PRO A 214 4.89 18.28 -10.58
CA PRO A 214 3.99 19.31 -11.10
C PRO A 214 2.82 19.52 -10.14
N ARG A 215 2.57 20.78 -9.78
CA ARG A 215 1.41 21.16 -8.95
C ARG A 215 0.25 21.53 -9.85
N PHE A 216 -0.91 20.96 -9.59
CA PHE A 216 -2.14 21.26 -10.30
C PHE A 216 -3.32 21.19 -9.34
N GLU A 217 -4.40 21.90 -9.67
CA GLU A 217 -5.65 21.78 -8.95
C GLU A 217 -6.36 20.50 -9.39
N GLU A 218 -6.53 19.55 -8.47
CA GLU A 218 -7.44 18.44 -8.66
C GLU A 218 -8.89 18.93 -8.47
N PRO A 219 -9.82 18.53 -9.34
CA PRO A 219 -11.24 18.82 -9.13
C PRO A 219 -11.70 18.22 -7.80
N ARG A 220 -12.47 18.99 -7.03
CA ARG A 220 -13.02 18.53 -5.74
C ARG A 220 -13.86 17.27 -5.96
N ARG A 221 -13.40 16.14 -5.39
CA ARG A 221 -14.15 14.88 -5.40
C ARG A 221 -14.91 14.74 -4.09
N VAL A 222 -16.20 14.46 -4.18
CA VAL A 222 -17.02 14.03 -3.04
C VAL A 222 -16.87 12.51 -2.93
N TRP A 223 -16.56 12.01 -1.74
CA TRP A 223 -16.58 10.57 -1.47
C TRP A 223 -17.74 10.24 -0.55
N ARG A 224 -18.32 9.05 -0.75
CA ARG A 224 -19.32 8.46 0.14
C ARG A 224 -18.67 7.35 0.93
N ILE A 225 -18.49 7.60 2.23
CA ILE A 225 -17.91 6.63 3.15
C ILE A 225 -18.99 6.24 4.14
N SER A 226 -19.16 4.93 4.31
CA SER A 226 -20.03 4.35 5.32
C SER A 226 -19.20 3.37 6.15
N MET A 227 -19.31 3.41 7.46
CA MET A 227 -18.61 2.47 8.34
C MET A 227 -19.58 1.92 9.37
N GLU A 228 -19.88 0.64 9.25
CA GLU A 228 -20.77 -0.07 10.16
C GLU A 228 -20.01 -1.14 10.94
N HIS A 229 -20.45 -1.36 12.18
CA HIS A 229 -19.90 -2.36 13.09
C HIS A 229 -20.87 -3.53 13.26
N PHE A 230 -20.31 -4.73 13.31
CA PHE A 230 -21.04 -5.96 13.49
C PHE A 230 -20.35 -6.84 14.53
N TYR A 231 -21.11 -7.27 15.54
CA TYR A 231 -20.73 -8.45 16.31
C TYR A 231 -21.04 -9.71 15.50
N ASN A 232 -20.08 -10.62 15.40
CA ASN A 232 -20.23 -11.88 14.67
C ASN A 232 -21.33 -12.77 15.26
N SER A 233 -21.60 -12.63 16.56
CA SER A 233 -22.70 -13.29 17.26
C SER A 233 -23.35 -12.34 18.28
N GLY A 234 -24.59 -12.66 18.67
CA GLY A 234 -25.31 -11.91 19.71
C GLY A 234 -25.91 -10.57 19.26
N PRO A 235 -26.46 -9.78 20.21
CA PRO A 235 -27.12 -8.52 19.94
C PRO A 235 -26.11 -7.44 19.52
N GLN A 236 -26.48 -6.68 18.49
CA GLN A 236 -25.63 -5.63 17.92
C GLN A 236 -25.49 -4.44 18.87
N ALA A 237 -24.44 -3.62 18.67
CA ALA A 237 -24.06 -2.58 19.64
C ALA A 237 -25.19 -1.58 19.98
N GLN A 238 -26.04 -1.20 19.02
CA GLN A 238 -27.21 -0.34 19.29
C GLN A 238 -28.26 -1.00 20.16
N GLN A 239 -28.48 -2.32 19.97
CA GLN A 239 -29.49 -3.08 20.70
C GLN A 239 -29.09 -3.28 22.17
N ARG A 240 -27.81 -3.08 22.51
CA ARG A 240 -27.29 -3.23 23.87
C ARG A 240 -27.60 -2.05 24.80
N GLY A 241 -28.27 -0.99 24.33
CA GLY A 241 -28.85 0.10 25.15
C GLY A 241 -27.96 0.60 26.29
N PHE A 242 -27.21 1.67 26.07
CA PHE A 242 -26.44 2.29 27.14
C PHE A 242 -27.39 2.85 28.22
N MET A 243 -27.51 2.18 29.36
CA MET A 243 -28.18 2.74 30.55
C MET A 243 -27.29 3.86 31.13
N GLY A 244 -27.32 5.06 30.54
CA GLY A 244 -26.52 6.17 31.06
C GLY A 244 -26.61 7.51 30.33
N THR A 245 -27.20 7.58 29.13
CA THR A 245 -27.52 8.87 28.50
C THR A 245 -28.89 8.76 27.87
N ASP A 246 -29.77 9.73 28.18
CA ASP A 246 -31.07 9.85 27.53
C ASP A 246 -30.89 9.78 26.00
N PRO A 247 -31.75 9.05 25.28
CA PRO A 247 -31.69 9.00 23.84
C PRO A 247 -32.02 10.41 23.33
N GLN A 248 -31.01 11.20 22.98
CA GLN A 248 -31.25 12.27 22.02
C GLN A 248 -31.81 11.60 20.77
N GLU A 249 -33.08 11.89 20.50
CA GLU A 249 -33.82 11.35 19.38
C GLU A 249 -32.95 11.42 18.12
N ALA A 250 -32.84 10.26 17.48
CA ALA A 250 -32.06 10.06 16.29
C ALA A 250 -32.60 10.92 15.15
N GLU A 251 -31.99 12.08 14.92
CA GLU A 251 -31.96 12.65 13.58
C GLU A 251 -30.90 11.89 12.77
N VAL A 252 -31.37 11.22 11.72
CA VAL A 252 -30.54 10.79 10.60
C VAL A 252 -30.02 12.06 9.92
N LEU A 253 -28.98 12.67 10.51
CA LEU A 253 -28.21 13.72 9.88
C LEU A 253 -27.40 13.07 8.74
N ALA A 254 -28.01 13.16 7.55
CA ALA A 254 -27.44 13.31 6.22
C ALA A 254 -25.99 12.84 5.96
N CYS A 255 -25.79 12.12 4.84
CA CYS A 255 -24.51 12.13 4.14
C CYS A 255 -24.16 13.55 3.70
N GLU A 256 -23.33 14.27 4.46
CA GLU A 256 -22.77 15.53 3.99
C GLU A 256 -21.53 15.33 3.12
N ARG A 257 -21.41 16.21 2.13
CA ARG A 257 -20.30 16.30 1.18
C ARG A 257 -18.98 16.45 1.92
N ILE A 258 -18.01 15.59 1.60
CA ILE A 258 -16.61 15.84 1.96
C ILE A 258 -16.11 16.98 1.05
N GLU A 259 -16.10 18.21 1.56
CA GLU A 259 -15.56 19.36 0.86
C GLU A 259 -14.07 19.52 1.14
N ALA A 260 -13.26 19.63 0.08
CA ALA A 260 -11.85 19.96 0.20
C ALA A 260 -11.69 21.47 0.51
N ALA A 261 -11.28 21.81 1.72
CA ALA A 261 -10.85 23.17 2.04
C ALA A 261 -9.57 23.52 1.26
N ALA A 262 -9.45 24.77 0.82
CA ALA A 262 -8.27 25.25 0.10
C ALA A 262 -7.00 25.09 0.97
N PRO A 263 -5.84 24.75 0.39
CA PRO A 263 -4.61 24.52 1.15
C PRO A 263 -4.22 25.78 1.93
N ALA A 264 -4.01 25.62 3.23
CA ALA A 264 -3.42 26.65 4.05
C ALA A 264 -1.98 26.89 3.56
N ALA A 265 -1.67 28.14 3.19
CA ALA A 265 -0.32 28.54 2.85
C ALA A 265 0.60 28.27 4.06
N LEU A 266 1.65 27.47 3.84
CA LEU A 266 2.73 27.30 4.81
C LEU A 266 3.36 28.67 5.12
N PRO A 267 3.79 28.92 6.37
CA PRO A 267 4.46 30.16 6.73
C PRO A 267 5.76 30.30 5.94
N ALA A 268 5.94 31.46 5.30
CA ALA A 268 7.13 31.79 4.53
C ALA A 268 8.37 31.75 5.46
N SER A 269 9.36 30.98 5.05
CA SER A 269 10.69 30.92 5.66
C SER A 269 11.35 32.30 5.64
N GLU A 270 11.95 32.68 6.78
CA GLU A 270 12.77 33.87 6.96
C GLU A 270 14.02 33.82 6.07
N GLN A 271 13.92 34.30 4.84
CA GLN A 271 15.08 34.64 4.01
C GLN A 271 14.63 35.57 2.87
N ASP A 272 14.34 36.83 3.21
CA ASP A 272 14.41 37.95 2.26
C ASP A 272 14.35 39.29 3.00
N MET A 273 15.40 39.55 3.80
CA MET A 273 15.75 40.91 4.18
C MET A 273 16.91 41.37 3.31
N ARG A 274 16.60 42.09 2.22
CA ARG A 274 17.37 43.22 1.64
C ARG A 274 16.72 43.72 0.35
N HIS A 275 15.94 44.79 0.45
CA HIS A 275 15.95 45.98 -0.42
C HIS A 275 14.67 46.80 -0.20
N SER A 276 14.71 47.75 0.73
CA SER A 276 13.66 48.75 0.92
C SER A 276 13.89 49.96 0.01
N GLY A 277 13.18 50.01 -1.11
CA GLY A 277 12.94 51.24 -1.87
C GLY A 277 11.69 51.96 -1.33
N GLN A 278 11.82 53.22 -0.94
CA GLN A 278 10.72 54.05 -0.42
C GLN A 278 9.75 54.46 -1.54
N LEU A 279 8.46 54.10 -1.42
CA LEU A 279 7.37 54.60 -2.26
C LEU A 279 6.95 56.03 -1.85
N THR A 280 6.56 56.86 -2.82
CA THR A 280 6.32 58.31 -2.62
C THR A 280 4.89 58.63 -2.19
N GLN A 281 4.67 59.84 -1.64
CA GLN A 281 3.38 60.27 -1.07
C GLN A 281 2.22 60.38 -2.08
N GLU A 282 2.50 60.42 -3.39
CA GLU A 282 1.45 60.50 -4.42
C GLU A 282 0.72 59.17 -4.64
N GLU A 283 1.41 58.02 -4.50
CA GLU A 283 0.83 56.69 -4.70
C GLU A 283 -0.15 56.30 -3.57
N ARG A 284 0.02 56.88 -2.38
CA ARG A 284 -0.91 56.72 -1.24
C ARG A 284 -2.20 57.52 -1.42
N ARG A 285 -2.19 58.58 -2.23
CA ARG A 285 -3.34 59.49 -2.40
C ARG A 285 -4.38 58.92 -3.38
N GLN A 286 -3.95 58.28 -4.46
CA GLN A 286 -4.87 57.72 -5.47
C GLN A 286 -5.68 56.51 -4.96
N ARG A 287 -5.15 55.74 -3.99
CA ARG A 287 -5.88 54.60 -3.40
C ARG A 287 -7.02 55.02 -2.46
N ARG A 288 -7.00 56.25 -1.91
CA ARG A 288 -8.06 56.74 -0.99
C ARG A 288 -9.30 57.26 -1.71
N GLU A 289 -9.22 57.62 -2.99
CA GLU A 289 -10.35 58.23 -3.73
C GLU A 289 -11.32 57.21 -4.37
N ARG A 290 -10.94 55.94 -4.52
CA ARG A 290 -11.83 54.90 -5.09
C ARG A 290 -12.80 54.24 -4.10
N ALA A 291 -12.72 54.57 -2.80
CA ALA A 291 -13.49 53.89 -1.74
C ALA A 291 -14.71 54.68 -1.21
N ARG A 292 -15.15 55.77 -1.85
CA ARG A 292 -16.31 56.55 -1.37
C ARG A 292 -17.30 56.98 -2.47
N GLY A 293 -18.49 56.37 -2.45
CA GLY A 293 -19.73 56.81 -3.10
C GLY A 293 -20.42 55.67 -3.85
N LYS A 294 -21.71 55.32 -3.67
CA LYS A 294 -22.87 55.95 -3.00
C LYS A 294 -23.92 54.85 -2.67
N ALA A 295 -24.80 55.12 -1.70
CA ALA A 295 -25.80 54.21 -1.14
C ALA A 295 -27.27 54.58 -1.46
N ALA A 296 -28.13 53.53 -1.54
CA ALA A 296 -29.55 53.36 -1.12
C ALA A 296 -30.70 54.19 -1.77
N PRO A 297 -31.99 53.73 -1.75
CA PRO A 297 -32.80 53.61 -0.51
C PRO A 297 -33.75 52.37 -0.36
N LYS A 298 -34.28 52.21 0.87
CA LYS A 298 -35.17 51.16 1.44
C LYS A 298 -36.67 51.56 1.40
N ASP A 299 -37.57 50.56 1.46
CA ASP A 299 -38.76 50.45 2.35
C ASP A 299 -39.58 49.19 1.97
N SER A 300 -40.31 48.44 2.81
CA SER A 300 -40.60 48.46 4.26
C SER A 300 -41.34 47.15 4.65
N ARG A 301 -41.39 46.86 5.97
CA ARG A 301 -42.36 46.04 6.74
C ARG A 301 -42.00 44.59 7.14
N THR A 302 -41.59 44.51 8.41
CA THR A 302 -42.05 43.59 9.49
C THR A 302 -42.14 42.09 9.21
N SER A 303 -41.29 41.30 9.89
CA SER A 303 -41.75 40.29 10.86
C SER A 303 -40.57 39.69 11.62
N SER A 304 -40.84 39.39 12.90
CA SER A 304 -40.10 38.57 13.85
C SER A 304 -39.31 37.41 13.26
N ALA A 305 -38.12 37.17 13.82
CA ALA A 305 -37.43 35.90 13.73
C ALA A 305 -38.36 34.73 14.10
N PRO A 306 -38.22 33.59 13.41
CA PRO A 306 -38.15 32.33 14.10
C PRO A 306 -36.84 31.59 13.77
N GLU A 307 -36.54 30.70 14.71
CA GLU A 307 -35.45 29.75 14.79
C GLU A 307 -35.22 28.98 13.48
N GLY A 308 -33.97 28.55 13.28
CA GLY A 308 -33.51 27.90 12.07
C GLY A 308 -34.26 26.60 11.78
N GLU A 309 -34.95 26.57 10.64
CA GLU A 309 -35.27 25.33 9.95
C GLU A 309 -34.04 24.88 9.14
N VAL A 310 -33.57 23.68 9.49
CA VAL A 310 -32.54 22.92 8.79
C VAL A 310 -33.17 22.32 7.53
N ASP A 311 -32.56 22.56 6.38
CA ASP A 311 -33.02 22.02 5.08
C ASP A 311 -32.72 20.50 5.05
N ILE A 312 -33.77 19.68 5.06
CA ILE A 312 -33.72 18.20 5.10
C ILE A 312 -33.12 17.65 3.78
N PRO A 313 -32.26 16.61 3.79
CA PRO A 313 -31.73 16.01 2.57
C PRO A 313 -32.85 15.45 1.67
N ARG A 314 -32.72 15.64 0.35
CA ARG A 314 -33.68 15.10 -0.64
C ARG A 314 -33.66 13.56 -0.63
N ALA A 315 -34.83 12.97 -0.82
CA ALA A 315 -35.15 11.53 -0.84
C ALA A 315 -34.24 10.54 -1.66
N PRO A 316 -33.39 10.92 -2.64
CA PRO A 316 -32.55 9.96 -3.37
C PRO A 316 -31.41 9.31 -2.56
N GLU A 317 -30.89 9.94 -1.51
CA GLU A 317 -29.69 9.44 -0.80
C GLU A 317 -30.00 8.34 0.23
N GLN A 318 -31.19 8.34 0.83
CA GLN A 318 -31.66 7.26 1.72
C GLN A 318 -31.90 5.94 0.96
N ALA A 319 -32.31 6.01 -0.31
CA ALA A 319 -32.51 4.83 -1.14
C ALA A 319 -31.21 4.06 -1.44
N LEU A 320 -30.04 4.69 -1.33
CA LEU A 320 -28.74 4.06 -1.55
C LEU A 320 -28.25 3.25 -0.34
N LEU A 321 -28.74 3.58 0.85
CA LEU A 321 -28.45 2.89 2.11
C LEU A 321 -29.39 1.70 2.36
N ASN A 322 -30.46 1.58 1.58
CA ASN A 322 -31.41 0.48 1.73
C ASN A 322 -30.84 -0.83 1.16
N PRO A 323 -31.10 -1.97 1.84
CA PRO A 323 -30.85 -3.30 1.29
C PRO A 323 -31.46 -3.47 -0.11
N THR A 324 -30.69 -4.01 -1.05
CA THR A 324 -31.17 -4.41 -2.38
C THR A 324 -31.60 -5.88 -2.44
N ASP A 325 -31.33 -6.64 -1.39
CA ASP A 325 -31.71 -8.05 -1.22
C ASP A 325 -31.99 -8.33 0.27
N THR A 326 -32.29 -9.58 0.60
CA THR A 326 -32.49 -10.05 1.98
C THR A 326 -31.57 -11.24 2.25
N ALA A 327 -30.74 -11.16 3.29
CA ALA A 327 -29.88 -12.26 3.68
C ALA A 327 -30.67 -13.47 4.24
N PRO A 328 -30.12 -14.68 4.22
CA PRO A 328 -30.72 -15.85 4.88
C PRO A 328 -30.94 -15.63 6.39
N GLU A 329 -31.92 -16.32 6.99
CA GLU A 329 -32.36 -16.12 8.40
C GLU A 329 -31.25 -16.32 9.46
N ASN A 330 -30.13 -16.98 9.12
CA ASN A 330 -28.98 -17.21 10.00
C ASN A 330 -27.65 -16.74 9.38
N ALA A 331 -27.70 -15.68 8.56
CA ALA A 331 -26.50 -15.08 8.01
C ALA A 331 -25.65 -14.43 9.11
N ASP A 332 -24.33 -14.44 8.94
CA ASP A 332 -23.43 -13.58 9.71
C ASP A 332 -23.84 -12.13 9.45
N PRO A 333 -24.00 -11.27 10.47
CA PRO A 333 -24.54 -9.92 10.28
C PRO A 333 -23.72 -9.07 9.29
N GLY A 334 -22.39 -9.16 9.32
CA GLY A 334 -21.52 -8.41 8.42
C GLY A 334 -21.54 -8.94 7.00
N MET A 335 -21.56 -10.27 6.83
CA MET A 335 -21.67 -10.90 5.50
C MET A 335 -23.06 -10.75 4.90
N GLY A 336 -24.10 -10.82 5.72
CA GLY A 336 -25.48 -10.55 5.36
C GLY A 336 -25.61 -9.13 4.82
N TYR A 337 -25.02 -8.16 5.51
CA TYR A 337 -24.97 -6.76 5.06
C TYR A 337 -24.32 -6.62 3.66
N ILE A 338 -23.21 -7.32 3.39
CA ILE A 338 -22.59 -7.33 2.05
C ILE A 338 -23.52 -7.98 1.02
N PHE A 339 -24.06 -9.15 1.34
CA PHE A 339 -24.97 -9.89 0.45
C PHE A 339 -26.20 -9.06 0.04
N GLU A 340 -26.75 -8.33 1.02
CA GLU A 340 -27.92 -7.47 0.88
C GLU A 340 -27.67 -6.21 0.06
N HIS A 341 -26.45 -5.66 0.07
CA HIS A 341 -26.16 -4.37 -0.58
C HIS A 341 -25.39 -4.50 -1.92
N THR A 342 -25.10 -5.74 -2.34
CA THR A 342 -24.37 -6.04 -3.58
C THR A 342 -25.27 -6.44 -4.74
N ARG A 343 -26.56 -6.75 -4.52
CA ARG A 343 -27.40 -7.25 -5.62
C ARG A 343 -27.66 -6.21 -6.69
N GLY A 344 -27.48 -6.63 -7.95
CA GLY A 344 -27.72 -5.80 -9.14
C GLY A 344 -26.69 -4.70 -9.32
N ARG A 345 -25.58 -4.75 -8.58
CA ARG A 345 -24.49 -3.77 -8.63
C ARG A 345 -23.17 -4.48 -8.82
N LYS A 346 -22.27 -3.82 -9.55
CA LYS A 346 -20.89 -4.27 -9.71
C LYS A 346 -20.05 -3.74 -8.56
N CYS A 347 -19.62 -4.65 -7.69
CA CYS A 347 -18.97 -4.32 -6.43
C CYS A 347 -17.62 -5.03 -6.28
N LEU A 348 -16.72 -4.42 -5.52
CA LEU A 348 -15.54 -5.09 -4.97
C LEU A 348 -15.72 -5.32 -3.47
N VAL A 349 -15.24 -6.44 -2.96
CA VAL A 349 -15.13 -6.71 -1.52
C VAL A 349 -13.66 -6.95 -1.22
N PHE A 350 -13.01 -5.99 -0.55
CA PHE A 350 -11.61 -6.08 -0.16
C PHE A 350 -11.47 -6.79 1.20
N ALA A 351 -10.64 -7.82 1.22
CA ALA A 351 -10.16 -8.50 2.42
C ALA A 351 -8.67 -8.19 2.64
N ASN A 352 -8.22 -8.27 3.88
CA ASN A 352 -6.83 -7.97 4.23
C ASN A 352 -5.89 -9.16 3.99
N SER A 353 -6.44 -10.37 3.86
CA SER A 353 -5.68 -11.60 3.71
C SER A 353 -6.34 -12.53 2.68
N ARG A 354 -5.58 -13.51 2.17
CA ARG A 354 -6.07 -14.46 1.14
C ARG A 354 -7.08 -15.42 1.77
N GLU A 355 -6.79 -15.84 2.99
CA GLU A 355 -7.63 -16.61 3.91
C GLU A 355 -9.01 -15.95 4.05
N GLU A 356 -9.01 -14.66 4.41
CA GLU A 356 -10.23 -13.90 4.65
C GLU A 356 -11.01 -13.74 3.33
N ALA A 357 -10.35 -13.49 2.21
CA ALA A 357 -11.00 -13.41 0.90
C ALA A 357 -11.73 -14.73 0.53
N GLU A 358 -11.06 -15.87 0.71
CA GLU A 358 -11.63 -17.21 0.46
C GLU A 358 -12.80 -17.50 1.40
N ALA A 359 -12.65 -17.20 2.70
CA ALA A 359 -13.70 -17.40 3.70
C ALA A 359 -14.94 -16.54 3.42
N VAL A 360 -14.75 -15.27 3.09
CA VAL A 360 -15.83 -14.33 2.74
C VAL A 360 -16.54 -14.78 1.46
N CYS A 361 -15.78 -15.11 0.40
CA CYS A 361 -16.37 -15.55 -0.87
C CYS A 361 -17.18 -16.85 -0.70
N SER A 362 -16.61 -17.85 -0.01
CA SER A 362 -17.27 -19.11 0.27
C SER A 362 -18.57 -18.91 1.07
N MET A 363 -18.56 -18.01 2.05
CA MET A 363 -19.74 -17.70 2.85
C MET A 363 -20.84 -17.01 2.04
N LEU A 364 -20.49 -16.02 1.20
CA LEU A 364 -21.43 -15.33 0.33
C LEU A 364 -22.05 -16.27 -0.73
N ARG A 365 -21.26 -17.18 -1.32
CA ARG A 365 -21.78 -18.23 -2.21
C ARG A 365 -22.70 -19.21 -1.48
N SER A 366 -22.38 -19.58 -0.24
CA SER A 366 -23.27 -20.43 0.56
C SER A 366 -24.66 -19.80 0.78
N TYR A 367 -24.73 -18.45 0.81
CA TYR A 367 -26.01 -17.74 0.89
C TYR A 367 -26.77 -17.83 -0.42
N CYS A 368 -26.10 -17.71 -1.57
CA CYS A 368 -26.69 -17.97 -2.88
C CYS A 368 -27.29 -19.38 -2.95
N GLU A 369 -26.51 -20.39 -2.55
CA GLU A 369 -26.97 -21.79 -2.53
C GLU A 369 -28.20 -21.98 -1.64
N SER A 370 -28.20 -21.41 -0.43
CA SER A 370 -29.34 -21.52 0.50
C SER A 370 -30.62 -20.90 -0.06
N ARG A 371 -30.49 -19.88 -0.92
CA ARG A 371 -31.59 -19.20 -1.61
C ARG A 371 -31.90 -19.80 -2.98
N HIS A 372 -31.18 -20.85 -3.39
CA HIS A 372 -31.32 -21.51 -4.69
C HIS A 372 -31.12 -20.56 -5.88
N GLU A 373 -30.15 -19.64 -5.78
CA GLU A 373 -29.78 -18.69 -6.84
C GLU A 373 -28.40 -18.99 -7.44
N PRO A 374 -28.13 -18.58 -8.69
CA PRO A 374 -26.81 -18.71 -9.28
C PRO A 374 -25.77 -17.86 -8.55
N ASP A 375 -24.51 -18.30 -8.59
CA ASP A 375 -23.40 -17.58 -8.01
C ASP A 375 -23.23 -16.20 -8.67
N ARG A 376 -23.23 -15.17 -7.83
CA ARG A 376 -22.96 -13.78 -8.22
C ARG A 376 -21.67 -13.23 -7.62
N PHE A 377 -20.87 -14.09 -6.98
CA PHE A 377 -19.62 -13.75 -6.31
C PHE A 377 -18.42 -14.40 -7.00
N LEU A 378 -17.48 -13.57 -7.43
CA LEU A 378 -16.18 -13.96 -7.96
C LEU A 378 -15.11 -13.83 -6.88
N ILE A 379 -13.97 -14.48 -7.09
CA ILE A 379 -12.80 -14.37 -6.21
C ILE A 379 -11.55 -14.05 -7.02
N HIS A 380 -10.71 -13.17 -6.48
CA HIS A 380 -9.47 -12.75 -7.12
C HIS A 380 -8.35 -12.53 -6.10
N HIS A 381 -7.30 -13.35 -6.15
CA HIS A 381 -6.05 -13.14 -5.40
C HIS A 381 -4.89 -13.89 -6.06
N GLY A 382 -3.66 -13.58 -5.63
CA GLY A 382 -2.42 -14.03 -6.29
C GLY A 382 -2.25 -15.55 -6.37
N ASN A 383 -2.82 -16.29 -5.42
CA ASN A 383 -2.70 -17.75 -5.35
C ASN A 383 -3.69 -18.51 -6.24
N LEU A 384 -4.59 -17.83 -6.95
CA LEU A 384 -5.44 -18.49 -7.93
C LEU A 384 -4.67 -18.76 -9.22
N SER A 385 -5.01 -19.86 -9.90
CA SER A 385 -4.44 -20.17 -11.21
C SER A 385 -4.68 -19.04 -12.21
N ALA A 386 -3.77 -18.90 -13.18
CA ALA A 386 -3.84 -17.82 -14.17
C ALA A 386 -5.17 -17.81 -14.93
N SER A 387 -5.67 -18.99 -15.31
CA SER A 387 -6.95 -19.13 -16.01
C SER A 387 -8.14 -18.62 -15.20
N LEU A 388 -8.18 -18.88 -13.89
CA LEU A 388 -9.25 -18.40 -13.02
C LEU A 388 -9.20 -16.87 -12.86
N ARG A 389 -8.01 -16.30 -12.71
CA ARG A 389 -7.84 -14.85 -12.63
C ARG A 389 -8.24 -14.15 -13.92
N GLU A 390 -7.77 -14.65 -15.07
CA GLU A 390 -8.13 -14.13 -16.39
C GLU A 390 -9.64 -14.20 -16.64
N THR A 391 -10.29 -15.32 -16.28
CA THR A 391 -11.74 -15.45 -16.38
C THR A 391 -12.47 -14.43 -15.51
N ALA A 392 -12.01 -14.23 -14.27
CA ALA A 392 -12.60 -13.23 -13.37
C ALA A 392 -12.39 -11.79 -13.89
N GLU A 393 -11.21 -11.46 -14.41
CA GLU A 393 -10.89 -10.16 -15.00
C GLU A 393 -11.74 -9.89 -16.26
N GLU A 394 -11.97 -10.90 -17.11
CA GLU A 394 -12.85 -10.79 -18.28
C GLU A 394 -14.31 -10.51 -17.89
N LEU A 395 -14.85 -11.28 -16.93
CA LEU A 395 -16.20 -11.06 -16.40
C LEU A 395 -16.33 -9.69 -15.71
N MET A 396 -15.26 -9.23 -15.08
CA MET A 396 -15.19 -7.89 -14.50
C MET A 396 -15.03 -6.79 -15.55
N ARG A 397 -14.57 -7.07 -16.77
CA ARG A 397 -14.53 -6.05 -17.83
C ARG A 397 -15.89 -5.87 -18.51
N ASP A 398 -16.68 -6.93 -18.55
CA ASP A 398 -18.03 -6.93 -19.13
C ASP A 398 -18.95 -5.95 -18.38
N GLU A 399 -19.50 -4.95 -19.09
CA GLU A 399 -20.39 -3.94 -18.53
C GLU A 399 -21.81 -4.48 -18.27
N GLU A 400 -22.21 -5.58 -18.91
CA GLU A 400 -23.54 -6.19 -18.74
C GLU A 400 -23.61 -7.09 -17.48
N GLN A 401 -22.46 -7.53 -16.97
CA GLN A 401 -22.36 -8.38 -15.78
C GLN A 401 -22.30 -7.55 -14.49
N ALA A 402 -23.27 -7.79 -13.60
CA ALA A 402 -23.34 -7.18 -12.28
C ALA A 402 -22.89 -8.15 -11.17
N GLN A 403 -21.72 -8.76 -11.35
CA GLN A 403 -21.12 -9.65 -10.34
C GLN A 403 -20.30 -8.86 -9.33
N THR A 404 -20.15 -9.42 -8.13
CA THR A 404 -19.33 -8.87 -7.05
C THR A 404 -18.06 -9.68 -6.91
N THR A 405 -16.90 -9.03 -6.89
CA THR A 405 -15.61 -9.72 -6.76
C THR A 405 -15.02 -9.53 -5.37
N VAL A 406 -14.74 -10.64 -4.68
CA VAL A 406 -13.99 -10.67 -3.42
C VAL A 406 -12.50 -10.74 -3.74
N THR A 407 -11.71 -9.83 -3.19
CA THR A 407 -10.30 -9.66 -3.56
C THR A 407 -9.43 -9.25 -2.38
N THR A 408 -8.14 -9.53 -2.48
CA THR A 408 -7.10 -8.94 -1.62
C THR A 408 -6.52 -7.66 -2.27
N SER A 409 -5.30 -7.28 -1.92
CA SER A 409 -4.56 -6.17 -2.52
C SER A 409 -4.28 -6.32 -4.02
N THR A 410 -4.53 -7.49 -4.62
CA THR A 410 -4.29 -7.71 -6.05
C THR A 410 -5.05 -6.78 -6.99
N LEU A 411 -6.23 -6.28 -6.57
CA LEU A 411 -7.02 -5.31 -7.31
C LEU A 411 -6.95 -3.88 -6.71
N GLU A 412 -6.00 -3.61 -5.80
CA GLU A 412 -5.69 -2.22 -5.38
C GLU A 412 -5.03 -1.42 -6.50
N LEU A 413 -4.28 -2.10 -7.37
CA LEU A 413 -3.39 -1.54 -8.37
C LEU A 413 -4.06 -1.38 -9.75
N GLY A 414 -3.46 -0.54 -10.60
CA GLY A 414 -3.94 0.09 -11.84
C GLY A 414 -4.72 -0.68 -12.92
N ILE A 415 -5.11 -1.94 -12.71
CA ILE A 415 -5.81 -2.76 -13.70
C ILE A 415 -7.17 -2.13 -14.03
N ASP A 416 -7.51 -2.05 -15.32
CA ASP A 416 -8.84 -1.65 -15.76
C ASP A 416 -9.84 -2.79 -15.53
N ILE A 417 -10.68 -2.57 -14.52
CA ILE A 417 -11.72 -3.50 -14.06
C ILE A 417 -13.13 -2.99 -14.39
N GLY A 418 -13.22 -2.05 -15.34
CA GLY A 418 -14.48 -1.47 -15.80
C GLY A 418 -15.18 -0.61 -14.74
N ARG A 419 -16.49 -0.42 -14.92
CA ARG A 419 -17.29 0.50 -14.11
C ARG A 419 -17.67 -0.11 -12.76
N LEU A 420 -17.03 0.31 -11.69
CA LEU A 420 -17.37 -0.11 -10.32
C LEU A 420 -18.29 0.89 -9.62
N GLU A 421 -19.36 0.37 -9.03
CA GLU A 421 -20.33 1.18 -8.29
C GLU A 421 -19.93 1.37 -6.83
N ARG A 422 -19.47 0.29 -6.17
CA ARG A 422 -19.20 0.27 -4.74
C ARG A 422 -18.01 -0.62 -4.39
N ALA A 423 -17.32 -0.24 -3.32
CA ALA A 423 -16.38 -1.12 -2.64
C ALA A 423 -16.86 -1.39 -1.22
N PHE A 424 -16.76 -2.63 -0.80
CA PHE A 424 -16.82 -3.06 0.58
C PHE A 424 -15.41 -3.35 1.06
N GLN A 425 -15.16 -3.06 2.32
CA GLN A 425 -13.88 -3.26 2.97
C GLN A 425 -14.13 -4.02 4.27
N ILE A 426 -13.64 -5.26 4.34
CA ILE A 426 -13.70 -6.06 5.56
C ILE A 426 -12.64 -5.54 6.52
N ASP A 427 -13.07 -5.11 7.71
CA ASP A 427 -12.22 -4.50 8.73
C ASP A 427 -11.41 -3.28 8.22
N ALA A 428 -10.52 -2.73 9.04
CA ALA A 428 -9.66 -1.65 8.60
C ALA A 428 -8.48 -2.16 7.75
N PRO A 429 -8.13 -1.53 6.62
CA PRO A 429 -6.85 -1.78 5.96
C PRO A 429 -5.71 -1.33 6.89
N PHE A 430 -4.47 -1.79 6.66
CA PHE A 430 -3.34 -1.45 7.54
C PHE A 430 -2.80 -0.02 7.34
N THR A 431 -2.99 0.57 6.15
CA THR A 431 -2.43 1.87 5.77
C THR A 431 -3.45 2.78 5.12
N VAL A 432 -3.28 4.10 5.28
CA VAL A 432 -4.04 5.13 4.59
C VAL A 432 -3.82 5.03 3.09
N SER A 433 -2.59 4.73 2.66
CA SER A 433 -2.28 4.52 1.25
C SER A 433 -3.13 3.40 0.62
N SER A 434 -3.27 2.23 1.28
CA SER A 434 -4.15 1.16 0.76
C SER A 434 -5.63 1.55 0.82
N PHE A 435 -6.08 2.26 1.86
CA PHE A 435 -7.44 2.81 1.89
C PHE A 435 -7.74 3.67 0.66
N LEU A 436 -6.86 4.63 0.33
CA LEU A 436 -7.04 5.52 -0.81
C LEU A 436 -7.02 4.80 -2.16
N GLN A 437 -6.16 3.79 -2.30
CA GLN A 437 -6.09 2.97 -3.51
C GLN A 437 -7.39 2.19 -3.71
N ARG A 438 -7.89 1.51 -2.66
CA ARG A 438 -9.16 0.76 -2.69
C ARG A 438 -10.35 1.69 -2.98
N MET A 439 -10.41 2.84 -2.30
CA MET A 439 -11.42 3.89 -2.54
C MET A 439 -11.41 4.37 -3.99
N GLY A 440 -10.21 4.59 -4.52
CA GLY A 440 -9.97 5.08 -5.87
C GLY A 440 -10.32 4.08 -6.99
N ARG A 441 -10.63 2.82 -6.66
CA ARG A 441 -11.18 1.85 -7.64
C ARG A 441 -12.67 2.05 -7.89
N THR A 442 -13.35 2.77 -7.02
CA THR A 442 -14.80 3.01 -7.13
C THR A 442 -15.10 4.38 -7.70
N GLY A 443 -16.24 4.50 -8.37
CA GLY A 443 -16.75 5.77 -8.87
C GLY A 443 -17.02 5.75 -10.37
N ARG A 444 -18.12 6.40 -10.77
CA ARG A 444 -18.45 6.66 -12.18
C ARG A 444 -17.93 8.05 -12.57
N ARG A 445 -17.89 8.39 -13.87
CA ARG A 445 -17.61 9.78 -14.31
C ARG A 445 -18.58 10.79 -13.65
N ASP A 446 -19.80 10.35 -13.30
CA ASP A 446 -20.86 11.21 -12.77
C ASP A 446 -21.35 10.85 -11.35
N LEU A 447 -20.81 9.79 -10.72
CA LEU A 447 -21.18 9.40 -9.36
C LEU A 447 -19.96 9.42 -8.43
N PRO A 448 -20.12 9.93 -7.20
CA PRO A 448 -19.03 9.95 -6.23
C PRO A 448 -18.59 8.51 -5.92
N PRO A 449 -17.27 8.27 -5.80
CA PRO A 449 -16.74 7.03 -5.25
C PRO A 449 -17.41 6.65 -3.93
N GLU A 450 -17.71 5.36 -3.74
CA GLU A 450 -18.48 4.85 -2.60
C GLU A 450 -17.78 3.65 -1.94
N MET A 451 -17.49 3.76 -0.63
CA MET A 451 -16.79 2.72 0.14
C MET A 451 -17.48 2.44 1.48
N TRP A 452 -17.67 1.15 1.75
CA TRP A 452 -18.43 0.61 2.86
C TRP A 452 -17.52 -0.26 3.74
N PHE A 453 -17.14 0.25 4.91
CA PHE A 453 -16.41 -0.53 5.89
C PHE A 453 -17.36 -1.43 6.67
N VAL A 454 -17.00 -2.71 6.74
CA VAL A 454 -17.70 -3.76 7.50
C VAL A 454 -16.77 -4.17 8.62
N MET A 455 -16.88 -3.50 9.76
CA MET A 455 -16.02 -3.73 10.93
C MET A 455 -16.58 -4.88 11.73
N ARG A 456 -15.83 -5.98 11.79
CA ARG A 456 -16.26 -7.22 12.45
C ARG A 456 -15.52 -7.41 13.76
N GLU A 457 -16.26 -7.81 14.78
CA GLU A 457 -15.73 -8.06 16.12
C GLU A 457 -16.41 -9.32 16.69
N GLU A 458 -15.64 -10.15 17.38
CA GLU A 458 -16.25 -11.18 18.23
C GLU A 458 -16.90 -10.51 19.44
N GLU A 459 -17.99 -11.07 19.92
CA GLU A 459 -18.63 -10.57 21.12
C GLU A 459 -17.69 -10.78 22.33
N PRO A 460 -17.29 -9.72 23.06
CA PRO A 460 -16.54 -9.89 24.30
C PRO A 460 -17.40 -10.64 25.32
N GLU A 461 -16.84 -11.71 25.92
CA GLU A 461 -17.52 -12.41 27.02
C GLU A 461 -17.72 -11.45 28.21
N PRO A 462 -18.75 -11.65 29.06
CA PRO A 462 -18.99 -10.77 30.22
C PRO A 462 -17.82 -10.65 31.21
N ARG A 463 -16.91 -11.63 31.20
CA ARG A 463 -15.70 -11.67 32.04
C ARG A 463 -14.44 -11.15 31.34
N THR A 464 -14.55 -10.79 30.06
CA THR A 464 -13.44 -10.24 29.28
C THR A 464 -13.02 -8.93 29.92
N MET A 465 -11.74 -8.86 30.29
CA MET A 465 -11.17 -7.68 30.89
C MET A 465 -10.63 -6.75 29.80
N MET A 466 -10.42 -5.49 30.17
CA MET A 466 -9.51 -4.62 29.41
C MET A 466 -8.17 -5.34 29.25
N PRO A 467 -7.50 -5.23 28.08
CA PRO A 467 -7.77 -4.32 26.96
C PRO A 467 -8.64 -4.90 25.82
N GLU A 468 -9.09 -6.15 25.94
CA GLU A 468 -9.82 -6.85 24.86
C GLU A 468 -11.21 -6.28 24.58
N THR A 469 -11.74 -5.45 25.49
CA THR A 469 -13.03 -4.75 25.32
C THR A 469 -12.93 -3.49 24.46
N ILE A 470 -11.73 -3.08 24.02
CA ILE A 470 -11.54 -1.96 23.09
C ILE A 470 -11.68 -2.47 21.64
N PRO A 471 -12.49 -1.82 20.77
CA PRO A 471 -12.68 -2.23 19.39
C PRO A 471 -11.54 -1.72 18.48
N TRP A 472 -10.37 -2.36 18.55
CA TRP A 472 -9.14 -1.93 17.86
C TRP A 472 -9.33 -1.72 16.35
N LYS A 473 -10.00 -2.66 15.67
CA LYS A 473 -10.25 -2.61 14.23
C LYS A 473 -11.12 -1.42 13.83
N LEU A 474 -12.18 -1.13 14.61
CA LEU A 474 -13.05 0.02 14.38
C LEU A 474 -12.28 1.34 14.57
N LEU A 475 -11.48 1.44 15.65
CA LEU A 475 -10.65 2.61 15.92
C LEU A 475 -9.62 2.85 14.82
N GLN A 476 -8.97 1.80 14.33
CA GLN A 476 -8.03 1.88 13.22
C GLN A 476 -8.72 2.44 11.98
N GLY A 477 -9.89 1.92 11.60
CA GLY A 477 -10.62 2.44 10.44
C GLY A 477 -10.99 3.91 10.59
N ILE A 478 -11.46 4.32 11.77
CA ILE A 478 -11.72 5.73 12.09
C ILE A 478 -10.45 6.56 11.92
N ALA A 479 -9.34 6.10 12.48
CA ALA A 479 -8.06 6.80 12.42
C ALA A 479 -7.59 7.02 10.98
N LEU A 480 -7.65 5.99 10.13
CA LEU A 480 -7.23 6.12 8.72
C LEU A 480 -8.08 7.13 7.96
N VAL A 481 -9.41 7.09 8.14
CA VAL A 481 -10.32 8.05 7.49
C VAL A 481 -10.06 9.47 8.01
N GLN A 482 -9.85 9.65 9.32
CA GLN A 482 -9.62 10.98 9.90
C GLN A 482 -8.25 11.55 9.53
N LEU A 483 -7.18 10.75 9.53
CA LEU A 483 -5.85 11.22 9.13
C LEU A 483 -5.87 11.82 7.72
N TYR A 484 -6.52 11.13 6.78
CA TYR A 484 -6.64 11.68 5.44
C TYR A 484 -7.61 12.86 5.34
N ARG A 485 -8.71 12.84 6.10
CA ARG A 485 -9.72 13.90 6.07
C ARG A 485 -9.23 15.20 6.70
N GLU A 486 -8.58 15.12 7.85
CA GLU A 486 -8.11 16.25 8.66
C GLU A 486 -6.76 16.78 8.14
N GLU A 487 -5.83 15.88 7.78
CA GLU A 487 -4.43 16.25 7.54
C GLU A 487 -3.95 15.97 6.11
N LYS A 488 -4.73 15.23 5.30
CA LYS A 488 -4.27 14.66 4.02
C LYS A 488 -3.02 13.80 4.16
N TRP A 489 -2.79 13.29 5.36
CA TRP A 489 -1.62 12.49 5.68
C TRP A 489 -1.76 11.09 5.08
N VAL A 490 -0.65 10.60 4.53
CA VAL A 490 -0.46 9.23 4.05
C VAL A 490 0.93 8.82 4.54
N GLU A 491 1.14 7.53 4.80
CA GLU A 491 2.41 7.03 5.32
C GLU A 491 3.59 7.45 4.42
N PRO A 492 4.68 8.00 4.99
CA PRO A 492 5.88 8.28 4.22
C PRO A 492 6.59 6.97 3.84
N PRO A 493 7.33 6.95 2.72
CA PRO A 493 8.13 5.79 2.35
C PRO A 493 9.35 5.62 3.28
N GLU A 494 9.66 4.38 3.62
CA GLU A 494 10.87 4.00 4.37
C GLU A 494 12.04 3.79 3.40
N LEU A 495 12.97 4.74 3.35
CA LEU A 495 14.10 4.72 2.41
C LEU A 495 15.45 4.42 3.09
N ASP A 496 15.48 4.39 4.42
CA ASP A 496 16.70 4.30 5.22
C ASP A 496 17.01 2.88 5.72
N ARG A 497 16.55 1.82 5.06
CA ARG A 497 16.85 0.43 5.47
C ARG A 497 18.31 0.06 5.17
N LEU A 498 18.81 -1.01 5.81
CA LEU A 498 20.08 -1.68 5.46
C LEU A 498 19.78 -2.97 4.66
N PRO A 499 19.74 -2.90 3.32
CA PRO A 499 19.19 -3.97 2.50
C PRO A 499 20.23 -5.06 2.20
N TYR A 500 20.70 -5.78 3.21
CA TYR A 500 21.71 -6.84 3.05
C TYR A 500 21.22 -8.02 2.19
N SER A 501 19.93 -8.34 2.27
CA SER A 501 19.26 -9.32 1.40
C SER A 501 19.40 -8.94 -0.08
N LEU A 502 19.03 -7.70 -0.41
CA LEU A 502 19.18 -7.18 -1.77
C LEU A 502 20.65 -7.03 -2.17
N LEU A 503 21.55 -6.71 -1.24
CA LEU A 503 22.99 -6.64 -1.48
C LEU A 503 23.55 -7.99 -1.92
N TYR A 504 23.18 -9.08 -1.22
CA TYR A 504 23.48 -10.44 -1.66
C TYR A 504 22.96 -10.69 -3.08
N HIS A 505 21.67 -10.43 -3.31
CA HIS A 505 21.02 -10.68 -4.59
C HIS A 505 21.69 -9.92 -5.74
N GLN A 506 21.97 -8.62 -5.58
CA GLN A 506 22.62 -7.81 -6.61
C GLN A 506 24.10 -8.19 -6.80
N THR A 507 24.78 -8.68 -5.77
CA THR A 507 26.15 -9.22 -5.88
C THR A 507 26.17 -10.47 -6.77
N MET A 508 25.30 -11.44 -6.47
CA MET A 508 25.19 -12.68 -7.23
C MET A 508 24.73 -12.41 -8.67
N SER A 509 23.76 -11.52 -8.86
CA SER A 509 23.27 -11.11 -10.18
C SER A 509 24.34 -10.43 -11.03
N THR A 510 25.17 -9.58 -10.40
CA THR A 510 26.28 -8.92 -11.10
C THR A 510 27.30 -9.94 -11.59
N LEU A 511 27.77 -10.84 -10.71
CA LEU A 511 28.70 -11.93 -11.08
C LEU A 511 28.11 -12.83 -12.18
N ALA A 512 26.85 -13.22 -12.06
CA ALA A 512 26.17 -14.05 -13.06
C ALA A 512 26.13 -13.39 -14.45
N SER A 513 25.97 -12.06 -14.50
CA SER A 513 25.91 -11.31 -15.76
C SER A 513 27.28 -11.01 -16.38
N THR A 514 28.36 -10.96 -15.59
CA THR A 514 29.67 -10.47 -16.04
C THR A 514 30.76 -11.53 -16.06
N GLY A 515 30.55 -12.68 -15.39
CA GLY A 515 31.57 -13.70 -15.20
C GLY A 515 32.56 -13.31 -14.11
N GLU A 516 33.86 -13.49 -14.40
CA GLU A 516 34.94 -13.25 -13.44
C GLU A 516 35.19 -11.76 -13.20
N LEU A 517 35.21 -11.35 -11.92
CA LEU A 517 35.56 -10.00 -11.48
C LEU A 517 36.52 -10.03 -10.30
N THR A 518 37.47 -9.10 -10.22
CA THR A 518 38.23 -8.92 -8.97
C THR A 518 37.31 -8.43 -7.84
N PRO A 519 37.64 -8.69 -6.56
CA PRO A 519 36.85 -8.18 -5.43
C PRO A 519 36.63 -6.66 -5.47
N ALA A 520 37.63 -5.90 -5.95
CA ALA A 520 37.56 -4.46 -6.08
C ALA A 520 36.59 -4.01 -7.20
N GLU A 521 36.64 -4.65 -8.38
CA GLU A 521 35.72 -4.35 -9.47
C GLU A 521 34.28 -4.72 -9.12
N LEU A 522 34.08 -5.85 -8.44
CA LEU A 522 32.77 -6.26 -7.98
C LEU A 522 32.21 -5.27 -6.94
N ALA A 523 33.01 -4.88 -5.95
CA ALA A 523 32.63 -3.85 -4.97
C ALA A 523 32.31 -2.50 -5.66
N GLN A 524 33.13 -2.09 -6.62
CA GLN A 524 32.90 -0.86 -7.38
C GLN A 524 31.59 -0.92 -8.17
N ARG A 525 31.20 -2.07 -8.73
CA ARG A 525 29.95 -2.19 -9.48
C ARG A 525 28.72 -2.20 -8.57
N VAL A 526 28.80 -2.90 -7.43
CA VAL A 526 27.66 -3.11 -6.53
C VAL A 526 27.50 -1.93 -5.57
N LEU A 527 28.53 -1.56 -4.80
CA LEU A 527 28.43 -0.51 -3.76
C LEU A 527 28.22 0.90 -4.32
N THR A 528 28.47 1.13 -5.62
CA THR A 528 28.17 2.41 -6.27
C THR A 528 26.73 2.52 -6.77
N LEU A 529 25.92 1.46 -6.63
CA LEU A 529 24.48 1.58 -6.85
C LEU A 529 23.89 2.43 -5.73
N SER A 530 23.11 3.45 -6.07
CA SER A 530 22.68 4.49 -5.13
C SER A 530 21.91 3.94 -3.91
N TYR A 531 21.20 2.83 -4.08
CA TYR A 531 20.44 2.19 -3.00
C TYR A 531 21.33 1.65 -1.86
N PHE A 532 22.60 1.33 -2.12
CA PHE A 532 23.53 0.80 -1.11
C PHE A 532 24.36 1.88 -0.40
N HIS A 533 23.92 3.14 -0.40
CA HIS A 533 24.66 4.27 0.18
C HIS A 533 24.98 4.15 1.68
N ARG A 534 24.22 3.36 2.45
CA ARG A 534 24.49 3.07 3.87
C ARG A 534 25.38 1.84 4.12
N ILE A 535 25.65 1.04 3.09
CA ILE A 535 26.43 -0.20 3.24
C ILE A 535 27.92 0.14 3.26
N SER A 536 28.61 -0.27 4.33
CA SER A 536 30.05 -0.05 4.44
C SER A 536 30.85 -1.05 3.59
N ALA A 537 32.07 -0.67 3.20
CA ALA A 537 32.98 -1.58 2.50
C ALA A 537 33.41 -2.77 3.39
N ASP A 538 33.39 -2.60 4.72
CA ASP A 538 33.70 -3.66 5.67
C ASP A 538 32.55 -4.67 5.77
N ASP A 539 31.29 -4.21 5.80
CA ASP A 539 30.10 -5.07 5.72
C ASP A 539 30.12 -5.89 4.43
N TYR A 540 30.48 -5.26 3.31
CA TYR A 540 30.58 -5.97 2.03
C TYR A 540 31.70 -7.02 2.04
N ARG A 541 32.83 -6.73 2.69
CA ARG A 541 33.92 -7.71 2.85
C ARG A 541 33.49 -8.91 3.68
N VAL A 542 32.72 -8.66 4.75
CA VAL A 542 32.11 -9.71 5.58
C VAL A 542 31.20 -10.60 4.73
N LEU A 543 30.31 -10.00 3.94
CA LEU A 543 29.44 -10.72 3.01
C LEU A 543 30.25 -11.58 2.04
N LEU A 544 31.21 -11.00 1.31
CA LEU A 544 32.00 -11.75 0.32
C LEU A 544 32.75 -12.95 0.93
N ARG A 545 33.34 -12.78 2.12
CA ARG A 545 34.01 -13.89 2.84
C ARG A 545 33.04 -14.99 3.20
N HIS A 546 31.83 -14.63 3.64
CA HIS A 546 30.78 -15.60 3.92
C HIS A 546 30.34 -16.35 2.66
N LEU A 547 30.11 -15.64 1.55
CA LEU A 547 29.70 -16.24 0.28
C LEU A 547 30.74 -17.21 -0.30
N ILE A 548 32.03 -16.93 -0.09
CA ILE A 548 33.11 -17.86 -0.43
C ILE A 548 33.06 -19.09 0.47
N LYS A 549 32.83 -18.91 1.77
CA LYS A 549 32.76 -20.02 2.74
C LYS A 549 31.61 -20.99 2.43
N ILE A 550 30.46 -20.50 1.97
CA ILE A 550 29.28 -21.31 1.62
C ILE A 550 29.26 -21.77 0.15
N ASP A 551 30.35 -21.56 -0.60
CA ASP A 551 30.49 -21.95 -2.02
C ASP A 551 29.46 -21.28 -2.96
N HIS A 552 28.91 -20.13 -2.55
CA HIS A 552 28.09 -19.29 -3.43
C HIS A 552 28.97 -18.49 -4.40
N ILE A 553 30.17 -18.12 -3.95
CA ILE A 553 31.21 -17.49 -4.77
C ILE A 553 32.47 -18.35 -4.68
N GLN A 554 33.20 -18.48 -5.77
CA GLN A 554 34.50 -19.14 -5.80
C GLN A 554 35.61 -18.15 -6.17
N VAL A 555 36.78 -18.35 -5.59
CA VAL A 555 37.99 -17.59 -5.92
C VAL A 555 38.77 -18.35 -7.00
N THR A 556 39.06 -17.68 -8.11
CA THR A 556 39.87 -18.24 -9.20
C THR A 556 41.36 -18.24 -8.84
N GLU A 557 42.17 -18.97 -9.61
CA GLU A 557 43.63 -18.98 -9.43
C GLU A 557 44.25 -17.56 -9.58
N GLY A 558 43.62 -16.70 -10.38
CA GLY A 558 44.02 -15.31 -10.60
C GLY A 558 43.56 -14.33 -9.50
N GLY A 559 42.85 -14.81 -8.48
CA GLY A 559 42.28 -13.96 -7.43
C GLY A 559 40.99 -13.22 -7.84
N GLY A 560 40.40 -13.61 -8.98
CA GLY A 560 39.06 -13.21 -9.38
C GLY A 560 37.98 -13.95 -8.61
N LEU A 561 36.75 -13.45 -8.68
CA LEU A 561 35.55 -14.03 -8.09
C LEU A 561 34.61 -14.46 -9.21
N ILE A 562 34.10 -15.69 -9.12
CA ILE A 562 33.06 -16.24 -9.99
C ILE A 562 31.91 -16.79 -9.15
N VAL A 563 30.77 -17.07 -9.77
CA VAL A 563 29.69 -17.81 -9.10
C VAL A 563 30.19 -19.23 -8.80
N GLY A 564 30.02 -19.67 -7.55
CA GLY A 564 30.35 -21.04 -7.13
C GLY A 564 29.24 -22.04 -7.44
N LEU A 565 29.52 -23.33 -7.28
CA LEU A 565 28.57 -24.40 -7.65
C LEU A 565 27.25 -24.34 -6.87
N ALA A 566 27.29 -24.00 -5.58
CA ALA A 566 26.07 -23.81 -4.79
C ALA A 566 25.33 -22.54 -5.24
N GLY A 567 26.05 -21.46 -5.55
CA GLY A 567 25.50 -20.22 -6.08
C GLY A 567 24.81 -20.41 -7.43
N GLU A 568 25.37 -21.22 -8.33
CA GLU A 568 24.78 -21.55 -9.63
C GLU A 568 23.38 -22.16 -9.51
N ARG A 569 23.16 -23.02 -8.50
CA ARG A 569 21.85 -23.64 -8.26
C ARG A 569 20.79 -22.61 -7.89
N ILE A 570 21.19 -21.55 -7.19
CA ILE A 570 20.32 -20.46 -6.76
C ILE A 570 19.98 -19.57 -7.96
N ILE A 571 20.98 -19.05 -8.67
CA ILE A 571 20.76 -18.08 -9.77
C ILE A 571 20.03 -18.68 -10.99
N ASN A 572 20.16 -20.00 -11.21
CA ASN A 572 19.49 -20.70 -12.30
C ASN A 572 18.02 -21.00 -11.98
N ASN A 573 17.59 -20.83 -10.73
CA ASN A 573 16.19 -20.94 -10.37
C ASN A 573 15.45 -19.65 -10.74
N PHE A 574 14.32 -19.76 -11.43
CA PHE A 574 13.50 -18.59 -11.81
C PHE A 574 13.01 -17.79 -10.60
N LYS A 575 12.90 -18.45 -9.44
CA LYS A 575 12.56 -17.82 -8.17
C LYS A 575 13.60 -16.77 -7.73
N PHE A 576 14.85 -16.88 -8.20
CA PHE A 576 15.90 -15.94 -7.86
C PHE A 576 15.57 -14.48 -8.22
N TYR A 577 14.78 -14.22 -9.27
CA TYR A 577 14.58 -12.84 -9.74
C TYR A 577 13.68 -11.99 -8.86
N ALA A 578 12.86 -12.62 -8.01
CA ALA A 578 11.98 -11.91 -7.08
C ALA A 578 12.71 -11.71 -5.73
N VAL A 579 12.51 -10.56 -5.09
CA VAL A 579 13.19 -10.17 -3.84
C VAL A 579 12.26 -10.11 -2.62
N PHE A 580 10.99 -10.43 -2.80
CA PHE A 580 10.01 -10.56 -1.71
C PHE A 580 9.92 -12.01 -1.24
N GLN A 581 9.58 -12.22 0.04
CA GLN A 581 9.37 -13.56 0.59
C GLN A 581 8.19 -14.23 -0.11
N GLU A 582 8.43 -15.44 -0.62
CA GLU A 582 7.39 -16.33 -1.13
C GLU A 582 7.25 -17.46 -0.12
N ASN A 583 6.02 -17.69 0.35
CA ASN A 583 5.75 -18.86 1.17
C ASN A 583 5.94 -20.14 0.34
N GLU A 584 6.30 -21.24 1.00
CA GLU A 584 6.35 -22.54 0.34
C GLU A 584 4.93 -22.99 -0.01
N GLU A 585 4.64 -22.98 -1.31
CA GLU A 585 3.31 -23.16 -1.86
C GLU A 585 3.14 -24.55 -2.48
N PHE A 586 1.99 -25.15 -2.23
CA PHE A 586 1.54 -26.42 -2.78
C PHE A 586 0.45 -26.18 -3.83
N THR A 587 0.65 -26.72 -5.03
CA THR A 587 -0.32 -26.60 -6.12
C THR A 587 -1.52 -27.51 -5.85
N VAL A 588 -2.71 -26.93 -5.69
CA VAL A 588 -3.95 -27.67 -5.51
C VAL A 588 -4.56 -28.00 -6.85
N ARG A 589 -4.84 -29.28 -7.07
CA ARG A 589 -5.45 -29.80 -8.28
C ARG A 589 -6.71 -30.57 -7.95
N SER A 590 -7.72 -30.41 -8.80
CA SER A 590 -8.86 -31.29 -8.83
C SER A 590 -8.92 -31.96 -10.20
N GLU A 591 -8.80 -33.29 -10.20
CA GLU A 591 -8.62 -34.07 -11.42
C GLU A 591 -7.47 -33.54 -12.29
N SER A 592 -7.79 -32.98 -13.46
CA SER A 592 -6.82 -32.38 -14.39
C SER A 592 -6.64 -30.86 -14.21
N ALA A 593 -7.58 -30.20 -13.53
CA ALA A 593 -7.61 -28.75 -13.39
C ALA A 593 -6.73 -28.26 -12.24
N GLU A 594 -6.01 -27.17 -12.48
CA GLU A 594 -5.25 -26.43 -11.46
C GLU A 594 -6.11 -25.32 -10.89
N LEU A 595 -6.33 -25.35 -9.57
CA LEU A 595 -7.17 -24.38 -8.86
C LEU A 595 -6.35 -23.20 -8.35
N GLY A 596 -5.11 -23.46 -7.92
CA GLY A 596 -4.23 -22.46 -7.35
C GLY A 596 -3.23 -23.06 -6.36
N THR A 597 -2.72 -22.25 -5.44
CA THR A 597 -1.69 -22.64 -4.48
C THR A 597 -2.08 -22.36 -3.02
N ILE A 598 -1.71 -23.25 -2.10
CA ILE A 598 -1.90 -23.07 -0.65
C ILE A 598 -0.57 -23.20 0.10
N VAL A 599 -0.48 -22.57 1.26
CA VAL A 599 0.68 -22.67 2.17
C VAL A 599 0.32 -23.65 3.27
N ASN A 600 1.24 -24.57 3.60
CA ASN A 600 1.04 -25.59 4.63
C ASN A 600 -0.27 -26.39 4.45
N PRO A 601 -0.33 -27.29 3.45
CA PRO A 601 -1.55 -28.05 3.19
C PRO A 601 -1.95 -28.90 4.39
N PRO A 602 -3.25 -28.96 4.74
CA PRO A 602 -3.71 -29.84 5.81
C PRO A 602 -3.60 -31.31 5.39
N PRO A 603 -3.57 -32.25 6.36
CA PRO A 603 -3.44 -33.67 6.07
C PRO A 603 -4.64 -34.23 5.29
N PRO A 604 -4.47 -35.36 4.58
CA PRO A 604 -5.57 -36.05 3.90
C PRO A 604 -6.78 -36.32 4.79
N GLY A 605 -7.97 -36.08 4.26
CA GLY A 605 -9.26 -36.17 4.96
C GLY A 605 -9.73 -34.85 5.57
N GLU A 606 -8.84 -33.88 5.74
CA GLU A 606 -9.23 -32.52 6.12
C GLU A 606 -9.72 -31.72 4.91
N ARG A 607 -10.33 -30.57 5.19
CA ARG A 607 -10.94 -29.72 4.16
C ARG A 607 -10.13 -28.45 3.96
N ILE A 608 -10.21 -27.87 2.77
CA ILE A 608 -9.58 -26.60 2.38
C ILE A 608 -10.57 -25.72 1.62
N ALA A 609 -10.33 -24.41 1.66
CA ALA A 609 -11.04 -23.44 0.83
C ALA A 609 -10.09 -22.90 -0.24
N ILE A 610 -10.45 -23.05 -1.52
CA ILE A 610 -9.73 -22.42 -2.64
C ILE A 610 -10.71 -22.14 -3.79
N ALA A 611 -10.49 -21.06 -4.53
CA ALA A 611 -11.36 -20.59 -5.61
C ALA A 611 -12.81 -20.35 -5.17
N GLY A 612 -13.01 -19.95 -3.91
CA GLY A 612 -14.30 -19.70 -3.29
C GLY A 612 -15.16 -20.95 -3.09
N HIS A 613 -14.55 -22.13 -3.09
CA HIS A 613 -15.22 -23.42 -2.89
C HIS A 613 -14.51 -24.25 -1.83
N CYS A 614 -15.25 -25.20 -1.25
CA CYS A 614 -14.73 -26.16 -0.28
C CYS A 614 -14.28 -27.46 -0.98
N TRP A 615 -13.12 -27.97 -0.59
CA TRP A 615 -12.53 -29.18 -1.12
C TRP A 615 -12.07 -30.08 0.02
N ILE A 616 -12.12 -31.40 -0.17
CA ILE A 616 -11.50 -32.37 0.74
C ILE A 616 -10.14 -32.79 0.17
N VAL A 617 -9.11 -32.79 1.01
CA VAL A 617 -7.77 -33.23 0.63
C VAL A 617 -7.77 -34.75 0.54
N GLU A 618 -7.48 -35.30 -0.63
CA GLU A 618 -7.35 -36.74 -0.85
C GLU A 618 -5.92 -37.20 -0.59
N GLU A 619 -4.95 -36.45 -1.09
CA GLU A 619 -3.53 -36.78 -0.99
C GLU A 619 -2.68 -35.51 -1.03
N VAL A 620 -1.58 -35.49 -0.27
CA VAL A 620 -0.56 -34.45 -0.31
C VAL A 620 0.77 -35.06 -0.74
N ASP A 621 1.23 -34.72 -1.94
CA ASP A 621 2.55 -35.09 -2.44
C ASP A 621 3.57 -34.00 -2.06
N TRP A 622 4.26 -34.24 -0.94
CA TRP A 622 5.34 -33.37 -0.42
C TRP A 622 6.55 -33.27 -1.34
N LYS A 623 6.80 -34.25 -2.21
CA LYS A 623 7.94 -34.21 -3.14
C LYS A 623 7.64 -33.38 -4.38
N ARG A 624 6.40 -33.42 -4.86
CA ARG A 624 5.93 -32.67 -6.03
C ARG A 624 5.25 -31.35 -5.65
N HIS A 625 5.11 -31.06 -4.36
CA HIS A 625 4.41 -29.90 -3.83
C HIS A 625 3.00 -29.80 -4.44
N THR A 626 2.28 -30.92 -4.47
CA THR A 626 0.96 -31.02 -5.10
C THR A 626 -0.05 -31.58 -4.12
N VAL A 627 -1.24 -30.98 -4.08
CA VAL A 627 -2.38 -31.43 -3.27
C VAL A 627 -3.48 -31.86 -4.22
N PHE A 628 -3.94 -33.11 -4.11
CA PHE A 628 -5.10 -33.59 -4.83
C PHE A 628 -6.34 -33.41 -3.96
N ALA A 629 -7.34 -32.73 -4.51
CA ALA A 629 -8.54 -32.39 -3.78
C ALA A 629 -9.81 -32.60 -4.61
N THR A 630 -10.87 -33.04 -3.94
CA THR A 630 -12.19 -33.26 -4.54
C THR A 630 -13.19 -32.28 -3.96
N GLN A 631 -14.01 -31.68 -4.80
CA GLN A 631 -14.96 -30.66 -4.37
C GLN A 631 -16.03 -31.28 -3.46
N VAL A 632 -16.30 -30.65 -2.32
CA VAL A 632 -17.33 -31.09 -1.38
C VAL A 632 -18.19 -29.92 -0.92
N LYS A 633 -19.43 -30.21 -0.54
CA LYS A 633 -20.30 -29.20 0.09
C LYS A 633 -19.91 -29.03 1.56
N GLY A 634 -19.72 -27.81 2.01
CA GLY A 634 -19.43 -27.53 3.41
C GLY A 634 -18.70 -26.20 3.65
N ARG A 635 -18.59 -25.85 4.93
CA ARG A 635 -17.81 -24.70 5.41
C ARG A 635 -16.50 -25.19 6.00
N VAL A 636 -15.44 -24.42 5.79
CA VAL A 636 -14.13 -24.66 6.38
C VAL A 636 -13.45 -23.31 6.58
N PRO A 637 -12.73 -23.11 7.68
CA PRO A 637 -11.75 -22.02 7.74
C PRO A 637 -10.72 -22.20 6.62
N ALA A 638 -10.44 -21.12 5.91
CA ALA A 638 -9.36 -21.08 4.94
C ALA A 638 -8.02 -21.19 5.68
N TYR A 639 -7.16 -22.13 5.29
CA TYR A 639 -5.82 -22.29 5.83
C TYR A 639 -4.82 -21.63 4.90
N PHE A 640 -4.48 -20.39 5.21
CA PHE A 640 -3.33 -19.72 4.63
C PHE A 640 -2.66 -18.93 5.80
N GLY A 641 -1.34 -18.75 5.77
CA GLY A 641 -0.60 -18.16 6.89
C GLY A 641 -0.81 -16.65 7.02
N ASP A 642 -1.05 -16.17 8.25
CA ASP A 642 -1.21 -14.74 8.55
C ASP A 642 -0.04 -13.89 8.04
N CYS A 643 -0.35 -12.83 7.29
CA CYS A 643 0.59 -11.76 6.99
C CYS A 643 0.06 -10.46 7.59
N PRO A 644 0.37 -10.12 8.85
CA PRO A 644 -0.06 -8.86 9.44
C PRO A 644 0.63 -7.72 8.71
N GLY A 645 -0.14 -6.75 8.20
CA GLY A 645 0.42 -5.52 7.63
C GLY A 645 0.90 -4.58 8.72
N ASP A 646 1.93 -3.79 8.41
CA ASP A 646 2.50 -2.82 9.35
C ASP A 646 1.61 -1.59 9.53
N ILE A 647 1.55 -1.07 10.75
CA ILE A 647 0.80 0.14 11.10
C ILE A 647 1.77 1.20 11.60
N ASN A 648 1.65 2.42 11.07
CA ASN A 648 2.48 3.56 11.46
C ASN A 648 2.04 4.18 12.80
N THR A 649 2.99 4.70 13.58
CA THR A 649 2.74 5.36 14.88
C THR A 649 1.67 6.43 14.84
N HIS A 650 1.61 7.25 13.77
CA HIS A 650 0.62 8.32 13.63
C HIS A 650 -0.83 7.81 13.58
N VAL A 651 -1.03 6.59 13.06
CA VAL A 651 -2.35 5.92 13.06
C VAL A 651 -2.77 5.59 14.49
N LEU A 652 -1.87 5.02 15.29
CA LEU A 652 -2.13 4.69 16.70
C LEU A 652 -2.37 5.96 17.53
N GLU A 653 -1.63 7.03 17.27
CA GLU A 653 -1.86 8.34 17.91
C GLU A 653 -3.25 8.90 17.57
N ARG A 654 -3.67 8.80 16.30
CA ARG A 654 -5.03 9.22 15.91
C ARG A 654 -6.11 8.31 16.52
N MET A 655 -5.83 7.02 16.72
CA MET A 655 -6.72 6.11 17.47
C MET A 655 -6.86 6.54 18.93
N ARG A 656 -5.74 6.88 19.60
CA ARG A 656 -5.74 7.43 20.96
C ARG A 656 -6.58 8.71 21.04
N LYS A 657 -6.40 9.63 20.08
CA LYS A 657 -7.21 10.85 19.97
C LYS A 657 -8.69 10.54 19.79
N ALA A 658 -9.04 9.56 18.96
CA ALA A 658 -10.43 9.15 18.72
C ALA A 658 -11.13 8.61 19.98
N LEU A 659 -10.38 7.96 20.88
CA LEU A 659 -10.86 7.51 22.18
C LEU A 659 -11.07 8.65 23.18
N ASN A 660 -10.24 9.69 23.13
CA ASN A 660 -10.29 10.80 24.10
C ASN A 660 -11.19 11.96 23.67
N GLU A 661 -11.51 12.10 22.38
CA GLU A 661 -12.35 13.18 21.90
C GLU A 661 -13.84 12.81 21.89
N HIS A 662 -14.72 13.80 22.00
CA HIS A 662 -16.18 13.62 21.90
C HIS A 662 -16.72 13.96 20.51
N ALA A 663 -15.86 13.98 19.50
CA ALA A 663 -16.25 14.30 18.13
C ALA A 663 -17.20 13.22 17.57
N ALA A 664 -18.27 13.66 16.92
CA ALA A 664 -19.13 12.79 16.12
C ALA A 664 -18.52 12.65 14.71
N TYR A 665 -18.47 11.42 14.21
CA TYR A 665 -17.97 11.13 12.87
C TYR A 665 -19.14 10.82 11.94
N PRO A 666 -19.41 11.68 10.92
CA PRO A 666 -20.63 11.56 10.11
C PRO A 666 -20.77 10.24 9.34
N TYR A 667 -19.64 9.65 8.93
CA TYR A 667 -19.60 8.39 8.16
C TYR A 667 -19.85 7.13 9.00
N LEU A 668 -19.87 7.23 10.34
CA LEU A 668 -20.20 6.09 11.18
C LEU A 668 -21.69 5.81 11.12
N MET A 669 -22.04 4.54 10.96
CA MET A 669 -23.40 4.05 11.00
C MET A 669 -23.81 3.69 12.43
N GLY A 670 -25.01 3.15 12.60
CA GLY A 670 -25.68 3.06 13.89
C GLY A 670 -24.91 2.26 14.93
N ASN A 671 -24.53 1.03 14.60
CA ASN A 671 -23.78 0.16 15.52
C ASN A 671 -22.38 0.68 15.74
N ALA A 672 -21.73 1.22 14.71
CA ALA A 672 -20.39 1.78 14.84
C ALA A 672 -20.35 2.99 15.79
N ARG A 673 -21.35 3.89 15.73
CA ARG A 673 -21.47 5.01 16.69
C ARG A 673 -21.67 4.50 18.12
N ALA A 674 -22.58 3.54 18.30
CA ALA A 674 -22.84 2.96 19.61
C ALA A 674 -21.60 2.25 20.18
N ARG A 675 -20.88 1.48 19.35
CA ARG A 675 -19.66 0.78 19.74
C ARG A 675 -18.52 1.73 20.08
N LEU A 676 -18.34 2.81 19.32
CA LEU A 676 -17.37 3.85 19.64
C LEU A 676 -17.71 4.55 20.96
N ALA A 677 -18.99 4.86 21.21
CA ALA A 677 -19.41 5.46 22.48
C ALA A 677 -19.12 4.55 23.68
N GLN A 678 -19.38 3.24 23.55
CA GLN A 678 -19.00 2.23 24.55
C GLN A 678 -17.48 2.23 24.78
N ALA A 679 -16.69 2.24 23.71
CA ALA A 679 -15.23 2.24 23.80
C ALA A 679 -14.69 3.50 24.50
N ARG A 680 -15.22 4.68 24.18
CA ARG A 680 -14.87 5.96 24.82
C ARG A 680 -15.20 5.93 26.31
N HIS A 681 -16.37 5.44 26.68
CA HIS A 681 -16.75 5.33 28.09
C HIS A 681 -15.83 4.36 28.86
N THR A 682 -15.52 3.20 28.28
CA THR A 682 -14.58 2.25 28.88
C THR A 682 -13.17 2.86 29.02
N ALA A 683 -12.70 3.58 28.00
CA ALA A 683 -11.42 4.28 28.04
C ALA A 683 -11.39 5.41 29.09
N GLU A 684 -12.50 6.14 29.28
CA GLU A 684 -12.63 7.20 30.28
C GLU A 684 -12.57 6.64 31.71
N ILE A 685 -13.29 5.55 31.99
CA ILE A 685 -13.29 4.90 33.32
C ILE A 685 -11.93 4.27 33.63
N SER A 686 -11.32 3.59 32.66
CA SER A 686 -10.06 2.88 32.86
C SER A 686 -8.82 3.79 32.78
N GLY A 687 -8.95 4.94 32.12
CA GLY A 687 -7.83 5.79 31.75
C GLY A 687 -7.05 5.31 30.51
N ALA A 688 -7.56 4.35 29.72
CA ALA A 688 -6.78 3.71 28.64
C ALA A 688 -6.37 4.65 27.50
N GLY A 689 -7.09 5.76 27.31
CA GLY A 689 -6.69 6.79 26.34
C GLY A 689 -5.72 7.83 26.90
N THR A 690 -5.64 7.98 28.23
CA THR A 690 -4.86 9.04 28.90
C THR A 690 -3.58 8.53 29.54
N LYS A 691 -3.66 7.39 30.24
CA LYS A 691 -2.54 6.74 30.94
C LYS A 691 -1.94 5.65 30.06
N PRO A 692 -0.61 5.64 29.86
CA PRO A 692 0.03 4.57 29.10
C PRO A 692 0.05 3.25 29.88
N LEU A 693 0.10 3.26 31.22
CA LEU A 693 0.13 2.06 32.05
C LEU A 693 -1.12 1.96 32.94
N ILE A 694 -1.76 0.79 33.00
CA ILE A 694 -2.94 0.55 33.83
C ILE A 694 -2.78 -0.75 34.62
N ASN A 695 -3.12 -0.71 35.91
CA ASN A 695 -3.18 -1.89 36.78
C ASN A 695 -4.54 -2.60 36.62
N LEU A 696 -4.53 -3.87 36.19
CA LEU A 696 -5.73 -4.70 36.01
C LEU A 696 -6.13 -5.45 37.30
N GLY A 697 -5.32 -5.34 38.36
CA GLY A 697 -5.51 -5.98 39.65
C GLY A 697 -4.26 -6.75 40.08
N GLY A 698 -3.91 -6.61 41.36
CA GLY A 698 -2.74 -7.29 41.94
C GLY A 698 -1.44 -6.86 41.28
N ASP A 699 -0.69 -7.84 40.76
CA ASP A 699 0.58 -7.62 40.06
C ASP A 699 0.42 -7.55 38.54
N THR A 700 -0.81 -7.51 38.00
CA THR A 700 -1.08 -7.57 36.56
C THR A 700 -1.32 -6.18 35.98
N TRP A 701 -0.60 -5.86 34.91
CA TRP A 701 -0.58 -4.55 34.27
C TRP A 701 -0.77 -4.68 32.76
N VAL A 702 -1.31 -3.62 32.17
CA VAL A 702 -1.38 -3.45 30.71
C VAL A 702 -0.74 -2.12 30.33
N LEU A 703 0.12 -2.16 29.31
CA LEU A 703 0.76 -1.01 28.69
C LEU A 703 0.12 -0.74 27.33
N PHE A 704 -0.33 0.50 27.13
CA PHE A 704 -0.81 1.08 25.88
C PHE A 704 0.25 2.03 25.33
N PRO A 705 1.20 1.53 24.53
CA PRO A 705 2.30 2.35 24.07
C PRO A 705 1.90 3.35 22.99
N TRP A 706 0.82 3.08 22.24
CA TRP A 706 0.36 3.85 21.08
C TRP A 706 1.45 4.06 20.01
N LEU A 707 2.28 3.04 19.81
CA LEU A 707 3.41 3.02 18.87
C LEU A 707 3.07 2.19 17.63
N GLY A 708 3.64 2.54 16.48
CA GLY A 708 3.56 1.72 15.28
C GLY A 708 4.32 0.39 15.42
N SER A 709 4.13 -0.51 14.46
CA SER A 709 4.65 -1.89 14.51
C SER A 709 6.13 -1.99 14.92
N TYR A 710 6.99 -1.19 14.28
CA TYR A 710 8.44 -1.27 14.48
C TYR A 710 8.91 -0.63 15.79
N ALA A 711 8.34 0.51 16.18
CA ALA A 711 8.64 1.15 17.46
C ALA A 711 8.09 0.32 18.64
N PHE A 712 6.92 -0.29 18.47
CA PHE A 712 6.35 -1.23 19.43
C PHE A 712 7.27 -2.44 19.62
N LEU A 713 7.80 -3.01 18.52
CA LEU A 713 8.73 -4.13 18.57
C LEU A 713 10.04 -3.76 19.28
N ALA A 714 10.57 -2.56 19.04
CA ALA A 714 11.74 -2.04 19.75
C ALA A 714 11.46 -1.91 21.27
N LEU A 715 10.29 -1.39 21.64
CA LEU A 715 9.87 -1.25 23.04
C LEU A 715 9.71 -2.62 23.72
N GLU A 716 9.06 -3.58 23.05
CA GLU A 716 8.89 -4.94 23.55
C GLU A 716 10.24 -5.59 23.88
N ARG A 717 11.22 -5.42 22.98
CA ARG A 717 12.57 -5.94 23.13
C ARG A 717 13.32 -5.25 24.27
N MET A 718 13.23 -3.92 24.37
CA MET A 718 13.83 -3.16 25.47
C MET A 718 13.28 -3.61 26.83
N LEU A 719 11.97 -3.80 26.94
CA LEU A 719 11.33 -4.32 28.15
C LEU A 719 11.86 -5.71 28.51
N LYS A 720 11.90 -6.64 27.54
CA LYS A 720 12.30 -8.03 27.74
C LYS A 720 13.81 -8.22 27.99
N ILE A 721 14.66 -7.39 27.39
CA ILE A 721 16.13 -7.56 27.45
C ILE A 721 16.74 -6.74 28.57
N LYS A 722 16.33 -5.47 28.70
CA LYS A 722 16.98 -4.51 29.61
C LYS A 722 16.22 -4.34 30.93
N CYS A 723 14.88 -4.38 30.92
CA CYS A 723 14.09 -3.95 32.07
C CYS A 723 13.57 -5.10 32.96
N VAL A 724 13.61 -6.37 32.52
CA VAL A 724 13.03 -7.52 33.25
C VAL A 724 13.57 -7.67 34.67
N ALA A 725 14.89 -7.56 34.85
CA ALA A 725 15.54 -7.82 36.13
C ALA A 725 15.17 -6.77 37.19
N GLU A 726 15.11 -5.51 36.79
CA GLU A 726 14.87 -4.37 37.67
C GLU A 726 13.38 -4.22 38.02
N LEU A 727 12.49 -4.40 37.04
CA LEU A 727 11.04 -4.28 37.23
C LEU A 727 10.37 -5.57 37.73
N GLY A 728 11.08 -6.70 37.66
CA GLY A 728 10.56 -8.02 37.99
C GLY A 728 9.46 -8.49 37.03
N LEU A 729 9.55 -8.15 35.75
CA LEU A 729 8.54 -8.45 34.73
C LEU A 729 8.40 -9.96 34.48
N ARG A 730 7.16 -10.45 34.35
CA ARG A 730 6.85 -11.83 34.00
C ARG A 730 5.67 -11.92 33.04
N GLY A 731 5.69 -12.90 32.14
CA GLY A 731 4.56 -13.19 31.25
C GLY A 731 4.20 -12.02 30.34
N LEU A 732 5.19 -11.38 29.72
CA LEU A 732 4.96 -10.29 28.77
C LEU A 732 4.33 -10.84 27.49
N ASP A 733 3.05 -10.53 27.32
CA ASP A 733 2.19 -10.98 26.23
C ASP A 733 1.74 -9.78 25.37
N PRO A 734 2.34 -9.57 24.19
CA PRO A 734 2.03 -8.45 23.32
C PRO A 734 0.89 -8.76 22.34
N SER A 735 -0.10 -7.88 22.27
CA SER A 735 -1.03 -7.78 21.13
C SER A 735 -0.53 -6.67 20.20
N ARG A 736 0.29 -7.04 19.21
CA ARG A 736 0.99 -6.08 18.36
C ARG A 736 0.03 -5.37 17.38
N PRO A 737 0.15 -4.04 17.15
CA PRO A 737 0.94 -3.06 17.91
C PRO A 737 0.12 -2.30 18.97
N TYR A 738 -0.99 -2.86 19.47
CA TYR A 738 -1.97 -2.16 20.30
C TYR A 738 -1.58 -2.07 21.78
N PHE A 739 -1.21 -3.18 22.42
CA PHE A 739 -0.95 -3.23 23.87
C PHE A 739 -0.04 -4.40 24.27
N MET A 740 0.51 -4.33 25.50
CA MET A 740 1.24 -5.44 26.12
C MET A 740 0.67 -5.71 27.52
N GLN A 741 0.37 -6.97 27.83
CA GLN A 741 -0.01 -7.40 29.18
C GLN A 741 1.18 -8.08 29.86
N PHE A 742 1.40 -7.80 31.15
CA PHE A 742 2.48 -8.42 31.91
C PHE A 742 2.21 -8.35 33.41
N LYS A 743 2.97 -9.16 34.16
CA LYS A 743 3.05 -9.04 35.62
C LYS A 743 4.29 -8.26 36.04
N MET A 744 4.15 -7.36 37.00
CA MET A 744 5.22 -6.49 37.48
C MET A 744 5.22 -6.41 39.01
N LYS A 745 6.41 -6.45 39.61
CA LYS A 745 6.59 -6.29 41.07
C LYS A 745 6.87 -4.86 41.50
N ALA A 746 7.48 -4.08 40.62
CA ALA A 746 7.69 -2.64 40.82
C ALA A 746 6.35 -1.89 40.81
N ASP A 747 6.37 -0.64 41.26
CA ASP A 747 5.26 0.29 41.12
C ASP A 747 5.32 1.06 39.78
N GLU A 748 4.28 1.85 39.53
CA GLU A 748 4.12 2.63 38.29
C GLU A 748 5.22 3.70 38.12
N GLU A 749 5.62 4.37 39.20
CA GLU A 749 6.67 5.40 39.17
C GLU A 749 8.03 4.78 38.82
N THR A 750 8.41 3.69 39.50
CA THR A 750 9.65 2.95 39.19
C THR A 750 9.64 2.44 37.75
N PHE A 751 8.48 2.02 37.22
CA PHE A 751 8.37 1.59 35.82
C PHE A 751 8.81 2.69 34.86
N PHE A 752 8.26 3.89 34.99
CA PHE A 752 8.60 4.99 34.09
C PHE A 752 10.03 5.48 34.28
N GLU A 753 10.53 5.55 35.52
CA GLU A 753 11.91 5.94 35.79
C GLU A 753 12.93 4.99 35.14
N VAL A 754 12.73 3.68 35.29
CA VAL A 754 13.63 2.67 34.69
C VAL A 754 13.58 2.75 33.17
N LEU A 755 12.39 2.86 32.57
CA LEU A 755 12.26 2.96 31.13
C LEU A 755 12.91 4.23 30.57
N ALA A 756 12.70 5.38 31.22
CA ALA A 756 13.32 6.64 30.83
C ALA A 756 14.85 6.57 30.97
N ALA A 757 15.35 6.03 32.08
CA ALA A 757 16.78 5.86 32.30
C ALA A 757 17.42 4.93 31.26
N GLU A 758 16.74 3.87 30.82
CA GLU A 758 17.21 3.00 29.73
C GLU A 758 17.11 3.69 28.35
N ALA A 759 16.08 4.49 28.09
CA ALA A 759 15.92 5.21 26.82
C ALA A 759 16.95 6.34 26.64
N GLU A 760 17.31 7.04 27.73
CA GLU A 760 18.33 8.10 27.75
C GLU A 760 19.75 7.55 27.52
N LYS A 761 20.00 6.27 27.82
CA LYS A 761 21.30 5.65 27.52
C LYS A 761 21.54 5.61 26.02
N ASP A 762 22.76 5.95 25.65
CA ASP A 762 23.27 5.65 24.32
C ASP A 762 23.70 4.17 24.32
N PHE A 763 22.95 3.34 23.61
CA PHE A 763 23.21 1.90 23.49
C PHE A 763 23.17 1.52 22.02
N ASP A 764 23.97 0.52 21.65
CA ASP A 764 24.01 0.05 20.27
C ASP A 764 22.68 -0.66 19.95
N PRO A 765 22.00 -0.33 18.83
CA PRO A 765 20.79 -1.04 18.38
C PRO A 765 20.86 -2.56 18.47
N ILE A 766 22.04 -3.15 18.26
CA ILE A 766 22.26 -4.60 18.34
C ILE A 766 21.95 -5.19 19.71
N GLU A 767 22.00 -4.39 20.77
CA GLU A 767 21.68 -4.80 22.14
C GLU A 767 20.20 -5.15 22.32
N LEU A 768 19.32 -4.72 21.41
CA LEU A 768 17.90 -5.10 21.40
C LEU A 768 17.61 -6.41 20.64
N VAL A 769 18.64 -7.07 20.11
CA VAL A 769 18.53 -8.39 19.45
C VAL A 769 18.96 -9.48 20.42
N TYR A 770 18.13 -10.51 20.60
CA TYR A 770 18.42 -11.54 21.60
C TYR A 770 19.76 -12.25 21.30
N PRO A 771 20.52 -12.65 22.33
CA PRO A 771 21.73 -13.45 22.13
C PRO A 771 21.39 -14.77 21.40
N GLY A 772 21.93 -14.97 20.20
CA GLY A 772 21.69 -16.16 19.36
C GLY A 772 20.47 -16.09 18.44
N GLU A 773 19.66 -15.04 18.49
CA GLU A 773 18.57 -14.81 17.53
C GLU A 773 19.12 -14.33 16.17
N VAL A 774 18.59 -14.88 15.09
CA VAL A 774 18.85 -14.44 13.72
C VAL A 774 17.49 -14.15 13.07
N PRO A 775 17.05 -12.88 13.04
CA PRO A 775 15.72 -12.54 12.55
C PRO A 775 15.72 -12.49 11.02
N TYR A 776 15.37 -13.61 10.37
CA TYR A 776 15.17 -13.65 8.92
C TYR A 776 13.89 -12.88 8.56
N PHE A 777 14.04 -11.76 7.87
CA PHE A 777 12.95 -10.85 7.53
C PHE A 777 12.75 -10.72 6.03
N ASP A 778 13.84 -10.65 5.28
CA ASP A 778 13.83 -10.55 3.82
C ASP A 778 14.15 -11.91 3.16
N ARG A 779 13.95 -12.00 1.85
CA ARG A 779 13.97 -13.28 1.10
C ARG A 779 15.31 -14.01 1.19
N TYR A 780 16.42 -13.28 1.12
CA TYR A 780 17.75 -13.85 0.99
C TYR A 780 18.56 -13.81 2.28
N ASP A 781 17.92 -13.49 3.41
CA ASP A 781 18.65 -13.35 4.68
C ASP A 781 19.29 -14.68 5.12
N GLU A 782 18.74 -15.83 4.71
CA GLU A 782 19.35 -17.14 4.93
C GLU A 782 20.74 -17.33 4.28
N PHE A 783 21.07 -16.51 3.27
CA PHE A 783 22.37 -16.53 2.58
C PHE A 783 23.30 -15.39 3.02
N VAL A 784 22.82 -14.53 3.91
CA VAL A 784 23.58 -13.42 4.48
C VAL A 784 24.18 -13.90 5.81
N PRO A 785 25.44 -13.52 6.14
CA PRO A 785 26.02 -13.89 7.43
C PRO A 785 25.19 -13.36 8.60
N GLU A 786 25.02 -14.18 9.63
CA GLU A 786 24.17 -13.88 10.80
C GLU A 786 24.46 -12.51 11.42
N GLU A 787 25.72 -12.08 11.45
CA GLU A 787 26.11 -10.77 11.98
C GLU A 787 25.50 -9.59 11.20
N LEU A 788 25.41 -9.69 9.87
CA LEU A 788 24.80 -8.66 9.02
C LEU A 788 23.27 -8.73 9.08
N VAL A 789 22.68 -9.93 9.17
CA VAL A 789 21.22 -10.06 9.35
C VAL A 789 20.79 -9.40 10.66
N ARG A 790 21.51 -9.68 11.76
CA ARG A 790 21.25 -9.07 13.05
C ARG A 790 21.42 -7.55 13.02
N LYS A 791 22.48 -7.06 12.36
CA LYS A 791 22.71 -5.62 12.16
C LYS A 791 21.60 -4.96 11.33
N GLY A 792 21.21 -5.58 10.21
CA GLY A 792 20.15 -5.08 9.34
C GLY A 792 18.81 -4.97 10.04
N PHE A 793 18.46 -5.96 10.86
CA PHE A 793 17.27 -5.89 11.70
C PHE A 793 17.35 -4.79 12.77
N ALA A 794 18.48 -4.73 13.49
CA ALA A 794 18.67 -3.77 14.58
C ALA A 794 18.65 -2.30 14.12
N GLU A 795 19.37 -1.97 13.06
CA GLU A 795 19.53 -0.59 12.57
C GLU A 795 18.55 -0.22 11.44
N GLY A 796 17.93 -1.20 10.79
CA GLY A 796 17.09 -0.99 9.60
C GLY A 796 15.62 -1.34 9.76
N VAL A 797 15.23 -2.16 10.74
CA VAL A 797 13.83 -2.57 10.97
C VAL A 797 13.28 -1.98 12.27
N LEU A 798 14.07 -1.93 13.35
CA LEU A 798 13.61 -1.36 14.61
C LEU A 798 13.57 0.18 14.56
N ASP A 799 12.41 0.75 14.88
CA ASP A 799 12.28 2.20 15.10
C ASP A 799 12.64 2.55 16.55
N ILE A 800 13.94 2.60 16.83
CA ILE A 800 14.48 2.91 18.16
C ILE A 800 14.26 4.39 18.51
N GLU A 801 14.37 5.29 17.53
CA GLU A 801 14.17 6.72 17.75
C GLU A 801 12.73 7.02 18.15
N GLY A 802 11.74 6.50 17.41
CA GLY A 802 10.33 6.64 17.73
C GLY A 802 9.96 6.00 19.06
N MET A 803 10.57 4.86 19.39
CA MET A 803 10.42 4.23 20.71
C MET A 803 10.98 5.11 21.83
N LYS A 804 12.22 5.60 21.71
CA LYS A 804 12.86 6.47 22.71
C LYS A 804 12.06 7.75 22.91
N GLN A 805 11.65 8.41 21.84
CA GLN A 805 10.83 9.63 21.91
C GLN A 805 9.57 9.37 22.74
N ARG A 806 8.84 8.29 22.44
CA ARG A 806 7.61 7.97 23.17
C ARG A 806 7.83 7.64 24.63
N VAL A 807 8.89 6.90 24.96
CA VAL A 807 9.23 6.56 26.35
C VAL A 807 9.56 7.82 27.14
N LEU A 808 10.30 8.75 26.55
CA LEU A 808 10.65 10.02 27.19
C LEU A 808 9.41 10.92 27.41
N ASP A 809 8.43 10.89 26.50
CA ASP A 809 7.17 11.63 26.65
C ASP A 809 6.35 11.16 27.87
N TRP A 810 6.53 9.92 28.34
CA TRP A 810 5.83 9.43 29.54
C TRP A 810 6.35 10.03 30.84
N ARG A 811 7.56 10.61 30.83
CA ARG A 811 8.14 11.26 32.01
C ARG A 811 7.30 12.44 32.49
N ASP A 812 6.62 13.13 31.59
CA ASP A 812 5.72 14.24 31.94
C ASP A 812 4.38 13.77 32.54
N HIS A 813 4.11 12.45 32.53
CA HIS A 813 2.89 11.83 33.06
C HIS A 813 3.12 11.06 34.37
N ALA A 814 4.37 10.95 34.83
CA ALA A 814 4.77 10.32 36.09
C ALA A 814 4.51 11.23 37.30
#